data_AF-A0A520CP82-F1
#
_entry.id   AF-A0A520CP82-F1
#
_cell.length_a   1.000
_cell.length_b   1.000
_cell.length_c   1.000
_cell.angle_alpha   90.00
_cell.angle_beta   90.00
_cell.angle_gamma   90.00
#
_symmetry.space_group_name_H-M   'P 1'
#
loop_
_entity.id
_entity.type
_entity.pdbx_description
1 polymer ?
#
loop_
_entity_poly.entity_id
_entity_poly.type
_entity_poly.pdbx_seq_one_letter_code
_entity_poly.pdbx_strand_id
1 'polypeptide(L)'
;SPQPKIGIITAGKSYLDTRQALADLGIDEQAAQDIGLRLYKVGMTWPLEAEGVHEFARGLDEILVVEEKRQVMEYALKEELYNLPDGERPRVVGKFDDTGEWSNKNRMGHGDWLLPATYELNPAQIARAIASRISHYCAGHPVEQRVKERIAYLEAKELVLKNIPAKANPETDRIPYFCSGCPHNSSTKVPEGSRAMAGIGCHYMVLWMDRETSTFTQMGGEGTTWIGQAPFTDEKHVFVNLGDGTYFHSGILAIRAAVAAKVNITYKILYNDAVAMTGGQNVDGPLDPGMITRQIAAEGVGTIIVVTDEPEKYPDDYAWAAGVTVRHRAELMDVQKELRELPGVTAVIYDQTCASEKRRRRKKGEFPDPAKRAVINEAVCEGCGDCSVQSNCLSVEPLETELGRKRQINQSSCNKDFSCVSGFCPSFVTVEGGGLKKPKKAATSEAAPPALPMPSIPSVAEPFGILIAGVGGTGVVTVGQILAVAAHVEGKGAIVLDQSGLAQKGGPVMSHVRLAERQADLHSTRVGTGSADLVIGCDQIVTASRDALSRMGEGRTWAAVNSSTATTAAFVKNPDWQFPAEGSRGAIEQACGKANVEFLDAGSIATALLGDAIATNMFMLGYAFQKGRVPLREASLMKAIELNGVSVAFNKAAFNWGRSAGHDLAAVSKSAMPAKVIEFKRMQTLDDVVKRRVELLTAYQDAA
;
A
#
# COMPACT_ATOMS: atom_id res chain seq x y z
N SER A 1 -29.10 7.52 -27.53
CA SER A 1 -29.46 7.47 -28.95
C SER A 1 -30.95 7.78 -29.16
N PRO A 2 -31.32 8.48 -30.27
CA PRO A 2 -32.71 8.63 -30.72
C PRO A 2 -33.34 7.33 -31.26
N GLN A 3 -32.52 6.34 -31.66
CA GLN A 3 -32.97 4.99 -32.04
C GLN A 3 -32.44 3.97 -31.01
N PRO A 4 -33.06 3.89 -29.82
CA PRO A 4 -32.61 2.97 -28.77
C PRO A 4 -32.60 1.52 -29.24
N LYS A 5 -31.56 0.79 -28.84
CA LYS A 5 -31.48 -0.69 -28.95
C LYS A 5 -30.88 -1.30 -27.69
N ILE A 6 -29.80 -0.72 -27.17
CA ILE A 6 -29.10 -1.22 -25.98
C ILE A 6 -29.01 -0.13 -24.93
N GLY A 7 -29.36 -0.48 -23.70
CA GLY A 7 -29.18 0.35 -22.52
C GLY A 7 -28.06 -0.18 -21.64
N ILE A 8 -27.30 0.72 -21.03
CA ILE A 8 -26.47 0.42 -19.88
C ILE A 8 -26.98 1.23 -18.70
N ILE A 9 -27.29 0.56 -17.59
CA ILE A 9 -27.72 1.20 -16.35
C ILE A 9 -26.71 0.92 -15.25
N THR A 10 -26.31 1.97 -14.52
CA THR A 10 -25.22 1.87 -13.55
C THR A 10 -25.27 3.00 -12.52
N ALA A 11 -24.58 2.84 -11.39
CA ALA A 11 -24.56 3.79 -10.29
C ALA A 11 -23.14 3.99 -9.73
N GLY A 12 -22.95 5.09 -8.99
CA GLY A 12 -21.73 5.33 -8.22
C GLY A 12 -20.43 5.26 -9.03
N LYS A 13 -19.44 4.52 -8.51
CA LYS A 13 -18.13 4.29 -9.14
C LYS A 13 -18.28 3.59 -10.50
N SER A 14 -19.15 2.59 -10.60
CA SER A 14 -19.34 1.80 -11.82
C SER A 14 -19.71 2.65 -13.02
N TYR A 15 -20.43 3.77 -12.82
CA TYR A 15 -20.71 4.72 -13.91
C TYR A 15 -19.44 5.27 -14.57
N LEU A 16 -18.47 5.69 -13.77
CA LEU A 16 -17.20 6.23 -14.27
C LEU A 16 -16.38 5.15 -14.97
N ASP A 17 -16.38 3.93 -14.44
CA ASP A 17 -15.70 2.80 -15.07
C ASP A 17 -16.39 2.33 -16.35
N THR A 18 -17.72 2.41 -16.43
CA THR A 18 -18.50 2.19 -17.66
C THR A 18 -18.17 3.23 -18.71
N ARG A 19 -18.08 4.52 -18.35
CA ARG A 19 -17.65 5.56 -19.29
C ARG A 19 -16.22 5.32 -19.79
N GLN A 20 -15.31 4.92 -18.90
CA GLN A 20 -13.96 4.56 -19.30
C GLN A 20 -13.95 3.33 -20.22
N ALA A 21 -14.76 2.31 -19.93
CA ALA A 21 -14.90 1.13 -20.76
C ALA A 21 -15.39 1.46 -22.18
N LEU A 22 -16.39 2.35 -22.30
CA LEU A 22 -16.88 2.83 -23.60
C LEU A 22 -15.79 3.59 -24.36
N ALA A 23 -15.05 4.47 -23.69
CA ALA A 23 -13.94 5.20 -24.29
C ALA A 23 -12.81 4.25 -24.76
N ASP A 24 -12.45 3.27 -23.94
CA ASP A 24 -11.46 2.23 -24.27
C ASP A 24 -11.87 1.40 -25.49
N LEU A 25 -13.16 1.12 -25.65
CA LEU A 25 -13.74 0.43 -26.81
C LEU A 25 -13.88 1.30 -28.06
N GLY A 26 -13.53 2.60 -27.98
CA GLY A 26 -13.69 3.54 -29.08
C GLY A 26 -15.15 3.85 -29.41
N ILE A 27 -16.02 3.81 -28.38
CA ILE A 27 -17.44 4.17 -28.45
C ILE A 27 -17.58 5.57 -27.87
N ASP A 28 -17.46 6.57 -28.74
CA ASP A 28 -17.77 7.97 -28.44
C ASP A 28 -19.28 8.25 -28.52
N GLU A 29 -19.69 9.51 -28.33
CA GLU A 29 -21.11 9.90 -28.38
C GLU A 29 -21.75 9.63 -29.75
N GLN A 30 -21.01 9.80 -30.84
CA GLN A 30 -21.52 9.55 -32.18
C GLN A 30 -21.70 8.05 -32.42
N ALA A 31 -20.67 7.25 -32.13
CA ALA A 31 -20.74 5.80 -32.20
C ALA A 31 -21.86 5.23 -31.31
N ALA A 32 -22.05 5.77 -30.11
CA ALA A 32 -23.14 5.40 -29.23
C ALA A 32 -24.52 5.75 -29.82
N GLN A 33 -24.65 6.88 -30.51
CA GLN A 33 -25.88 7.22 -31.23
C GLN A 33 -26.15 6.24 -32.37
N ASP A 34 -25.14 5.96 -33.19
CA ASP A 34 -25.22 5.13 -34.39
C ASP A 34 -25.62 3.68 -34.07
N ILE A 35 -25.08 3.11 -32.98
CA ILE A 35 -25.40 1.74 -32.55
C ILE A 35 -26.65 1.64 -31.65
N GLY A 36 -27.32 2.76 -31.38
CA GLY A 36 -28.53 2.76 -30.55
C GLY A 36 -28.29 2.65 -29.04
N LEU A 37 -27.10 3.02 -28.55
CA LEU A 37 -26.74 2.91 -27.13
C LEU A 37 -27.31 4.07 -26.30
N ARG A 38 -27.80 3.74 -25.10
CA ARG A 38 -28.16 4.68 -24.02
C ARG A 38 -27.40 4.31 -22.75
N LEU A 39 -26.98 5.32 -21.99
CA LEU A 39 -26.35 5.16 -20.68
C LEU A 39 -27.17 5.91 -19.63
N TYR A 40 -27.64 5.21 -18.61
CA TYR A 40 -28.42 5.77 -17.50
C TYR A 40 -27.63 5.67 -16.19
N LYS A 41 -27.44 6.83 -15.56
CA LYS A 41 -26.78 6.95 -14.26
C LYS A 41 -27.84 7.03 -13.17
N VAL A 42 -27.95 5.99 -12.37
CA VAL A 42 -28.85 5.95 -11.21
C VAL A 42 -28.28 6.80 -10.08
N GLY A 43 -29.08 7.74 -9.58
CA GLY A 43 -28.74 8.59 -8.43
C GLY A 43 -29.05 7.93 -7.08
N MET A 44 -30.18 7.22 -6.98
CA MET A 44 -30.63 6.51 -5.79
C MET A 44 -30.89 5.04 -6.15
N THR A 45 -30.08 4.13 -5.59
CA THR A 45 -30.13 2.69 -5.94
C THR A 45 -31.16 1.92 -5.13
N TRP A 46 -31.63 2.46 -4.00
CA TRP A 46 -32.69 1.87 -3.20
C TRP A 46 -33.51 2.94 -2.47
N PRO A 47 -34.84 3.01 -2.69
CA PRO A 47 -35.56 2.32 -3.76
C PRO A 47 -35.08 2.80 -5.15
N LEU A 48 -35.19 1.93 -6.16
CA LEU A 48 -34.95 2.34 -7.55
C LEU A 48 -36.13 3.20 -8.02
N GLU A 49 -35.85 4.27 -8.77
CA GLU A 49 -36.85 5.25 -9.20
C GLU A 49 -37.49 4.80 -10.52
N ALA A 50 -38.81 4.65 -10.54
CA ALA A 50 -39.52 3.96 -11.62
C ALA A 50 -39.76 4.81 -12.88
N GLU A 51 -40.06 6.10 -12.77
CA GLU A 51 -40.40 6.94 -13.94
C GLU A 51 -39.22 7.04 -14.90
N GLY A 52 -38.03 7.38 -14.39
CA GLY A 52 -36.81 7.50 -15.18
C GLY A 52 -36.33 6.15 -15.72
N VAL A 53 -36.50 5.07 -14.95
CA VAL A 53 -36.16 3.71 -15.41
C VAL A 53 -37.06 3.28 -16.57
N HIS A 54 -38.37 3.50 -16.46
CA HIS A 54 -39.32 3.18 -17.53
C HIS A 54 -39.10 4.04 -18.77
N GLU A 55 -38.80 5.34 -18.61
CA GLU A 55 -38.43 6.22 -19.73
C GLU A 55 -37.15 5.75 -20.42
N PHE A 56 -36.12 5.38 -19.65
CA PHE A 56 -34.88 4.83 -20.16
C PHE A 56 -35.09 3.53 -20.94
N ALA A 57 -35.89 2.61 -20.37
CA ALA A 57 -36.19 1.29 -20.91
C ALA A 57 -36.96 1.31 -22.24
N ARG A 58 -37.71 2.39 -22.50
CA ARG A 58 -38.57 2.50 -23.69
C ARG A 58 -37.79 2.34 -25.00
N GLY A 59 -38.18 1.31 -25.76
CA GLY A 59 -37.63 1.01 -27.08
C GLY A 59 -36.27 0.30 -27.04
N LEU A 60 -35.80 -0.15 -25.87
CA LEU A 60 -34.61 -0.98 -25.77
C LEU A 60 -34.95 -2.45 -26.02
N ASP A 61 -34.08 -3.14 -26.74
CA ASP A 61 -34.11 -4.60 -26.87
C ASP A 61 -33.44 -5.26 -25.65
N GLU A 62 -32.41 -4.60 -25.11
CA GLU A 62 -31.60 -5.10 -24.00
C GLU A 62 -31.10 -4.00 -23.06
N ILE A 63 -31.03 -4.31 -21.77
CA ILE A 63 -30.38 -3.51 -20.73
C ILE A 63 -29.28 -4.34 -20.05
N LEU A 64 -28.06 -3.81 -20.05
CA LEU A 64 -26.94 -4.27 -19.24
C LEU A 64 -26.89 -3.48 -17.92
N VAL A 65 -27.02 -4.18 -16.80
CA VAL A 65 -26.88 -3.63 -15.45
C VAL A 65 -25.43 -3.78 -15.02
N VAL A 66 -24.76 -2.65 -14.79
CA VAL A 66 -23.38 -2.62 -14.25
C VAL A 66 -23.43 -2.11 -12.81
N GLU A 67 -23.38 -3.02 -11.85
CA GLU A 67 -23.34 -2.72 -10.42
C GLU A 67 -22.23 -3.51 -9.69
N GLU A 68 -21.66 -2.95 -8.63
CA GLU A 68 -20.69 -3.66 -7.77
C GLU A 68 -21.41 -4.53 -6.74
N LYS A 69 -20.71 -5.55 -6.23
CA LYS A 69 -21.23 -6.52 -5.23
C LYS A 69 -22.45 -7.28 -5.76
N ARG A 70 -23.48 -7.50 -4.94
CA ARG A 70 -24.65 -8.32 -5.27
C ARG A 70 -25.67 -7.53 -6.10
N GLN A 71 -26.46 -8.21 -6.92
CA GLN A 71 -27.38 -7.58 -7.87
C GLN A 71 -28.66 -6.96 -7.28
N VAL A 72 -28.53 -5.86 -6.53
CA VAL A 72 -29.67 -5.17 -5.91
C VAL A 72 -30.46 -4.40 -6.96
N MET A 73 -29.77 -3.67 -7.83
CA MET A 73 -30.39 -2.85 -8.86
C MET A 73 -30.96 -3.70 -10.00
N GLU A 74 -30.28 -4.78 -10.39
CA GLU A 74 -30.77 -5.72 -11.42
C GLU A 74 -32.11 -6.34 -11.02
N TYR A 75 -32.27 -6.73 -9.74
CA TYR A 75 -33.54 -7.29 -9.26
C TYR A 75 -34.65 -6.25 -9.24
N ALA A 76 -34.38 -5.04 -8.73
CA ALA A 76 -35.37 -3.97 -8.71
C ALA A 76 -35.83 -3.61 -10.14
N LEU A 77 -34.88 -3.50 -11.08
CA LEU A 77 -35.16 -3.25 -12.49
C LEU A 77 -36.01 -4.36 -13.11
N LYS A 78 -35.67 -5.64 -12.87
CA LYS A 78 -36.44 -6.77 -13.39
C LYS A 78 -37.88 -6.77 -12.86
N GLU A 79 -38.06 -6.41 -11.59
CA GLU A 79 -39.39 -6.30 -10.97
C GLU A 79 -40.21 -5.17 -11.60
N GLU A 80 -39.65 -3.97 -11.73
CA GLU A 80 -40.33 -2.81 -12.34
C GLU A 80 -40.77 -3.09 -13.79
N LEU A 81 -39.92 -3.76 -14.56
CA LEU A 81 -40.20 -4.09 -15.96
C LEU A 81 -41.06 -5.36 -16.14
N TYR A 82 -41.30 -6.14 -15.08
CA TYR A 82 -41.97 -7.42 -15.18
C TYR A 82 -43.40 -7.29 -15.74
N ASN A 83 -44.15 -6.27 -15.33
CA ASN A 83 -45.53 -6.06 -15.75
C ASN A 83 -45.69 -5.22 -17.04
N LEU A 84 -44.59 -4.87 -17.72
CA LEU A 84 -44.69 -4.22 -19.03
C LEU A 84 -45.32 -5.17 -20.07
N PRO A 85 -46.03 -4.63 -21.09
CA PRO A 85 -46.58 -5.44 -22.18
C PRO A 85 -45.51 -6.27 -22.89
N ASP A 86 -45.90 -7.44 -23.39
CA ASP A 86 -45.01 -8.28 -24.19
C ASP A 86 -44.57 -7.54 -25.47
N GLY A 87 -43.28 -7.60 -25.79
CA GLY A 87 -42.65 -6.83 -26.87
C GLY A 87 -42.14 -5.45 -26.44
N GLU A 88 -42.53 -4.94 -25.27
CA GLU A 88 -42.00 -3.69 -24.68
C GLU A 88 -40.99 -3.95 -23.56
N ARG A 89 -40.90 -5.20 -23.07
CA ARG A 89 -39.97 -5.59 -22.01
C ARG A 89 -38.58 -5.90 -22.59
N PRO A 90 -37.54 -5.08 -22.30
CA PRO A 90 -36.18 -5.39 -22.73
C PRO A 90 -35.65 -6.63 -22.00
N ARG A 91 -34.70 -7.33 -22.63
CA ARG A 91 -33.88 -8.33 -21.93
C ARG A 91 -33.03 -7.61 -20.88
N VAL A 92 -33.00 -8.08 -19.64
CA VAL A 92 -32.14 -7.53 -18.58
C VAL A 92 -31.05 -8.53 -18.21
N VAL A 93 -29.79 -8.13 -18.37
CA VAL A 93 -28.60 -8.89 -17.95
C VAL A 93 -27.70 -8.02 -17.07
N GLY A 94 -26.80 -8.64 -16.31
CA GLY A 94 -25.90 -7.90 -15.44
C GLY A 94 -24.86 -8.81 -14.83
N LYS A 95 -25.17 -9.41 -13.68
CA LYS A 95 -24.27 -10.37 -13.04
C LYS A 95 -24.14 -11.67 -13.80
N PHE A 96 -25.26 -12.14 -14.32
CA PHE A 96 -25.32 -13.33 -15.14
C PHE A 96 -25.64 -12.96 -16.58
N ASP A 97 -25.21 -13.81 -17.49
CA ASP A 97 -25.55 -13.73 -18.90
C ASP A 97 -27.00 -14.19 -19.17
N ASP A 98 -27.25 -14.71 -20.37
CA ASP A 98 -28.55 -15.23 -20.79
C ASP A 98 -29.04 -16.45 -19.97
N THR A 99 -28.19 -17.04 -19.13
CA THR A 99 -28.58 -18.15 -18.25
C THR A 99 -29.38 -17.70 -17.03
N GLY A 100 -29.23 -16.44 -16.60
CA GLY A 100 -29.81 -15.94 -15.35
C GLY A 100 -29.28 -16.64 -14.10
N GLU A 101 -29.56 -16.08 -12.92
CA GLU A 101 -29.06 -16.66 -11.67
C GLU A 101 -29.63 -18.07 -11.43
N TRP A 102 -30.95 -18.25 -11.48
CA TRP A 102 -31.58 -19.50 -11.02
C TRP A 102 -31.90 -20.51 -12.13
N SER A 103 -31.45 -20.25 -13.36
CA SER A 103 -31.93 -20.94 -14.58
C SER A 103 -30.83 -21.71 -15.33
N ASN A 104 -29.89 -22.31 -14.58
CA ASN A 104 -28.73 -22.99 -15.16
C ASN A 104 -29.02 -24.41 -15.72
N LYS A 105 -28.49 -24.69 -16.91
CA LYS A 105 -28.44 -26.01 -17.59
C LYS A 105 -27.55 -27.05 -16.88
N ASN A 106 -26.58 -26.61 -16.05
CA ASN A 106 -25.53 -27.48 -15.47
C ASN A 106 -25.71 -27.85 -13.98
N ARG A 107 -26.88 -27.58 -13.37
CA ARG A 107 -27.17 -27.86 -11.94
C ARG A 107 -26.20 -27.26 -10.91
N MET A 108 -25.43 -26.22 -11.28
CA MET A 108 -24.45 -25.58 -10.39
C MET A 108 -25.04 -24.55 -9.40
N GLY A 109 -26.37 -24.39 -9.37
CA GLY A 109 -27.06 -23.48 -8.45
C GLY A 109 -27.03 -22.00 -8.84
N HIS A 110 -26.18 -21.57 -9.78
CA HIS A 110 -26.22 -20.24 -10.39
C HIS A 110 -25.87 -20.29 -11.90
N GLY A 111 -26.20 -19.29 -12.71
CA GLY A 111 -25.80 -19.14 -14.13
C GLY A 111 -24.32 -18.76 -14.36
N ASP A 112 -23.93 -18.52 -15.62
CA ASP A 112 -22.58 -18.09 -15.99
C ASP A 112 -22.38 -16.59 -15.72
N TRP A 113 -21.24 -16.24 -15.11
CA TRP A 113 -20.93 -14.87 -14.69
C TRP A 113 -20.57 -13.97 -15.87
N LEU A 114 -21.35 -12.91 -16.08
CA LEU A 114 -21.03 -11.80 -16.98
C LEU A 114 -20.23 -10.72 -16.22
N LEU A 115 -20.70 -10.33 -15.04
CA LEU A 115 -20.01 -9.42 -14.13
C LEU A 115 -19.94 -10.07 -12.73
N PRO A 116 -18.76 -10.22 -12.11
CA PRO A 116 -18.66 -10.90 -10.83
C PRO A 116 -19.38 -10.13 -9.72
N ALA A 117 -19.93 -10.86 -8.74
CA ALA A 117 -20.47 -10.28 -7.51
C ALA A 117 -19.40 -10.09 -6.42
N THR A 118 -18.20 -10.61 -6.63
CA THR A 118 -17.07 -10.51 -5.71
C THR A 118 -16.04 -9.50 -6.24
N TYR A 119 -15.29 -8.91 -5.30
CA TYR A 119 -14.28 -7.88 -5.59
C TYR A 119 -14.87 -6.63 -6.26
N GLU A 120 -13.98 -5.72 -6.67
CA GLU A 120 -14.35 -4.53 -7.43
C GLU A 120 -14.49 -4.83 -8.92
N LEU A 121 -15.39 -4.11 -9.59
CA LEU A 121 -15.40 -4.07 -11.05
C LEU A 121 -14.34 -3.08 -11.53
N ASN A 122 -13.71 -3.39 -12.66
CA ASN A 122 -12.79 -2.49 -13.35
C ASN A 122 -13.23 -2.25 -14.81
N PRO A 123 -12.72 -1.17 -15.46
CA PRO A 123 -13.10 -0.84 -16.84
C PRO A 123 -12.87 -1.97 -17.85
N ALA A 124 -11.85 -2.81 -17.68
CA ALA A 124 -11.57 -3.92 -18.61
C ALA A 124 -12.61 -5.05 -18.50
N GLN A 125 -13.07 -5.38 -17.29
CA GLN A 125 -14.17 -6.33 -17.09
C GLN A 125 -15.48 -5.80 -17.68
N ILE A 126 -15.77 -4.52 -17.43
CA ILE A 126 -16.97 -3.87 -17.97
C ILE A 126 -16.89 -3.79 -19.50
N ALA A 127 -15.72 -3.46 -20.07
CA ALA A 127 -15.50 -3.42 -21.52
C ALA A 127 -15.78 -4.79 -22.17
N ARG A 128 -15.35 -5.89 -21.55
CA ARG A 128 -15.68 -7.25 -22.05
C ARG A 128 -17.17 -7.54 -22.01
N ALA A 129 -17.84 -7.20 -20.90
CA ALA A 129 -19.28 -7.37 -20.79
C ALA A 129 -20.02 -6.52 -21.84
N ILE A 130 -19.64 -5.25 -22.02
CA ILE A 130 -20.20 -4.38 -23.06
C ILE A 130 -19.95 -4.96 -24.45
N ALA A 131 -18.72 -5.38 -24.75
CA ALA A 131 -18.35 -5.92 -26.05
C ALA A 131 -19.13 -7.19 -26.40
N SER A 132 -19.30 -8.11 -25.45
CA SER A 132 -20.07 -9.34 -25.69
C SER A 132 -21.52 -9.04 -26.04
N ARG A 133 -22.13 -8.01 -25.44
CA ARG A 133 -23.52 -7.63 -25.71
C ARG A 133 -23.69 -6.80 -26.98
N ILE A 134 -22.87 -5.77 -27.17
CA ILE A 134 -22.95 -4.89 -28.35
C ILE A 134 -22.67 -5.66 -29.64
N SER A 135 -21.86 -6.72 -29.60
CA SER A 135 -21.58 -7.57 -30.78
C SER A 135 -22.82 -8.11 -31.48
N HIS A 136 -23.94 -8.29 -30.76
CA HIS A 136 -25.21 -8.74 -31.34
C HIS A 136 -25.91 -7.67 -32.19
N TYR A 137 -25.55 -6.39 -32.02
CA TYR A 137 -26.26 -5.24 -32.59
C TYR A 137 -25.39 -4.37 -33.49
N CYS A 138 -24.06 -4.54 -33.47
CA CYS A 138 -23.12 -3.73 -34.25
C CYS A 138 -22.50 -4.44 -35.45
N ALA A 139 -23.02 -5.62 -35.85
CA ALA A 139 -22.50 -6.40 -36.97
C ALA A 139 -22.42 -5.56 -38.27
N GLY A 140 -21.23 -5.48 -38.86
CA GLY A 140 -20.95 -4.69 -40.07
C GLY A 140 -20.73 -3.20 -39.83
N HIS A 141 -20.78 -2.71 -38.59
CA HIS A 141 -20.47 -1.33 -38.24
C HIS A 141 -18.96 -1.13 -37.99
N PRO A 142 -18.35 0.03 -38.32
CA PRO A 142 -16.92 0.28 -38.04
C PRO A 142 -16.51 0.13 -36.56
N VAL A 143 -17.46 0.30 -35.63
CA VAL A 143 -17.24 0.08 -34.18
C VAL A 143 -16.90 -1.38 -33.88
N GLU A 144 -17.42 -2.34 -34.63
CA GLU A 144 -17.20 -3.77 -34.39
C GLU A 144 -15.71 -4.12 -34.41
N GLN A 145 -14.98 -3.60 -35.41
CA GLN A 145 -13.55 -3.85 -35.55
C GLN A 145 -12.75 -3.23 -34.41
N ARG A 146 -13.07 -1.99 -34.01
CA ARG A 146 -12.42 -1.31 -32.88
C ARG A 146 -12.62 -2.05 -31.56
N VAL A 147 -13.85 -2.51 -31.32
CA VAL A 147 -14.21 -3.33 -30.15
C VAL A 147 -13.39 -4.63 -30.15
N LYS A 148 -13.35 -5.36 -31.27
CA LYS A 148 -12.57 -6.62 -31.40
C LYS A 148 -11.08 -6.42 -31.11
N GLU A 149 -10.47 -5.39 -31.69
CA GLU A 149 -9.05 -5.07 -31.48
C GLU A 149 -8.75 -4.75 -30.01
N ARG A 150 -9.61 -3.95 -29.36
CA ARG A 150 -9.45 -3.63 -27.95
C ARG A 150 -9.61 -4.86 -27.05
N ILE A 151 -10.60 -5.71 -27.30
CA ILE A 151 -10.79 -6.93 -26.51
C ILE A 151 -9.61 -7.87 -26.68
N ALA A 152 -9.12 -8.09 -27.89
CA ALA A 152 -7.94 -8.91 -28.14
C ALA A 152 -6.71 -8.41 -27.37
N TYR A 153 -6.51 -7.09 -27.31
CA TYR A 153 -5.46 -6.48 -26.48
C TYR A 153 -5.64 -6.78 -24.98
N LEU A 154 -6.85 -6.61 -24.45
CA LEU A 154 -7.14 -6.88 -23.04
C LEU A 154 -6.96 -8.37 -22.68
N GLU A 155 -7.36 -9.27 -23.57
CA GLU A 155 -7.18 -10.72 -23.41
C GLU A 155 -5.72 -11.14 -23.43
N ALA A 156 -4.94 -10.61 -24.38
CA ALA A 156 -3.50 -10.85 -24.45
C ALA A 156 -2.80 -10.38 -23.16
N LYS A 157 -3.18 -9.20 -22.65
CA LYS A 157 -2.62 -8.69 -21.40
C LYS A 157 -3.03 -9.53 -20.19
N GLU A 158 -4.29 -9.96 -20.12
CA GLU A 158 -4.77 -10.83 -19.05
C GLU A 158 -4.04 -12.19 -19.06
N LEU A 159 -3.76 -12.75 -20.23
CA LEU A 159 -3.00 -14.00 -20.36
C LEU A 159 -1.58 -13.85 -19.79
N VAL A 160 -0.90 -12.74 -20.07
CA VAL A 160 0.41 -12.43 -19.46
C VAL A 160 0.29 -12.33 -17.93
N LEU A 161 -0.75 -11.68 -17.42
CA LEU A 161 -0.99 -11.52 -15.97
C LEU A 161 -1.42 -12.81 -15.26
N LYS A 162 -1.91 -13.83 -15.97
CA LYS A 162 -2.21 -15.17 -15.42
C LYS A 162 -0.96 -15.95 -15.07
N ASN A 163 0.16 -15.68 -15.75
CA ASN A 163 1.46 -16.29 -15.46
C ASN A 163 2.14 -15.68 -14.22
N ILE A 164 1.62 -14.55 -13.71
CA ILE A 164 2.08 -13.93 -12.47
C ILE A 164 1.16 -14.39 -11.34
N PRO A 165 1.69 -15.02 -10.28
CA PRO A 165 0.89 -15.49 -9.15
C PRO A 165 -0.01 -14.39 -8.58
N ALA A 166 -1.29 -14.71 -8.36
CA ALA A 166 -2.24 -13.78 -7.75
C ALA A 166 -1.99 -13.58 -6.24
N LYS A 167 -1.40 -14.58 -5.58
CA LYS A 167 -1.02 -14.52 -4.18
C LYS A 167 0.37 -13.89 -4.08
N ALA A 168 0.51 -12.92 -3.18
CA ALA A 168 1.79 -12.28 -2.92
C ALA A 168 2.82 -13.31 -2.45
N ASN A 169 4.02 -13.24 -3.00
CA ASN A 169 5.19 -14.03 -2.63
C ASN A 169 6.08 -13.19 -1.70
N PRO A 170 6.20 -13.54 -0.40
CA PRO A 170 7.02 -12.77 0.54
C PRO A 170 8.49 -12.59 0.13
N GLU A 171 9.06 -13.52 -0.64
CA GLU A 171 10.46 -13.46 -1.07
C GLU A 171 10.67 -12.42 -2.19
N THR A 172 9.65 -12.16 -3.01
CA THR A 172 9.76 -11.29 -4.19
C THR A 172 8.92 -10.04 -4.12
N ASP A 173 7.94 -9.97 -3.21
CA ASP A 173 6.99 -8.87 -3.09
C ASP A 173 7.19 -8.09 -1.78
N ARG A 174 6.79 -6.81 -1.79
CA ARG A 174 6.67 -6.04 -0.54
C ARG A 174 5.38 -6.40 0.18
N ILE A 175 5.49 -7.19 1.24
CA ILE A 175 4.36 -7.52 2.12
C ILE A 175 4.18 -6.39 3.16
N PRO A 176 2.94 -5.94 3.43
CA PRO A 176 2.65 -5.00 4.52
C PRO A 176 3.23 -5.47 5.85
N TYR A 177 3.86 -4.57 6.58
CA TYR A 177 4.57 -4.89 7.81
C TYR A 177 4.49 -3.77 8.85
N PHE A 178 4.91 -4.07 10.08
CA PHE A 178 4.93 -3.07 11.15
C PHE A 178 6.03 -2.03 10.94
N CYS A 179 5.71 -0.79 11.30
CA CYS A 179 6.70 0.28 11.34
C CYS A 179 7.82 -0.06 12.35
N SER A 180 9.03 0.48 12.12
CA SER A 180 10.10 0.40 13.11
C SER A 180 9.64 0.92 14.47
N GLY A 181 9.84 0.14 15.54
CA GLY A 181 9.40 0.46 16.89
C GLY A 181 7.89 0.49 17.12
N CYS A 182 7.10 -0.17 16.26
CA CYS A 182 5.66 -0.29 16.42
C CYS A 182 5.31 -1.07 17.71
N PRO A 183 4.34 -0.61 18.53
CA PRO A 183 3.87 -1.37 19.70
C PRO A 183 3.29 -2.74 19.33
N HIS A 184 2.81 -2.91 18.10
CA HIS A 184 2.30 -4.19 17.62
C HIS A 184 3.38 -5.29 17.57
N ASN A 185 4.67 -4.95 17.45
CA ASN A 185 5.75 -5.95 17.41
C ASN A 185 5.80 -6.81 18.68
N SER A 186 5.49 -6.21 19.84
CA SER A 186 5.38 -6.87 21.14
C SER A 186 3.94 -7.25 21.44
N SER A 187 2.99 -6.33 21.24
CA SER A 187 1.61 -6.52 21.70
C SER A 187 0.88 -7.67 21.01
N THR A 188 1.25 -8.06 19.78
CA THR A 188 0.56 -9.15 19.07
C THR A 188 1.15 -10.54 19.36
N LYS A 189 2.24 -10.62 20.11
CA LYS A 189 2.77 -11.92 20.58
C LYS A 189 1.83 -12.50 21.64
N VAL A 190 1.67 -13.82 21.64
CA VAL A 190 0.90 -14.57 22.64
C VAL A 190 1.75 -15.67 23.26
N PRO A 191 1.40 -16.17 24.46
CA PRO A 191 2.09 -17.30 25.07
C PRO A 191 2.07 -18.56 24.19
N GLU A 192 3.05 -19.44 24.38
CA GLU A 192 3.08 -20.75 23.74
C GLU A 192 1.81 -21.56 24.06
N GLY A 193 1.29 -22.27 23.05
CA GLY A 193 0.04 -23.01 23.15
C GLY A 193 -1.22 -22.13 23.23
N SER A 194 -1.11 -20.83 22.96
CA SER A 194 -2.25 -19.92 22.86
C SER A 194 -2.42 -19.37 21.46
N ARG A 195 -3.66 -19.03 21.11
CA ARG A 195 -4.03 -18.45 19.83
C ARG A 195 -4.58 -17.05 20.01
N ALA A 196 -4.28 -16.16 19.06
CA ALA A 196 -4.94 -14.88 18.94
C ALA A 196 -5.87 -14.81 17.73
N MET A 197 -6.82 -13.88 17.77
CA MET A 197 -7.60 -13.46 16.61
C MET A 197 -7.19 -12.05 16.18
N ALA A 198 -7.09 -11.83 14.87
CA ALA A 198 -6.68 -10.54 14.33
C ALA A 198 -7.85 -9.54 14.36
N GLY A 199 -7.60 -8.35 14.91
CA GLY A 199 -8.51 -7.22 14.79
C GLY A 199 -8.34 -6.49 13.45
N ILE A 200 -9.32 -5.66 13.09
CA ILE A 200 -9.14 -4.70 12.00
C ILE A 200 -8.11 -3.64 12.42
N GLY A 201 -7.37 -3.13 11.44
CA GLY A 201 -6.27 -2.20 11.69
C GLY A 201 -4.92 -2.82 11.40
N CYS A 202 -3.87 -2.29 12.03
CA CYS A 202 -2.54 -2.86 11.91
C CYS A 202 -2.49 -4.30 12.45
N HIS A 203 -3.36 -4.69 13.38
CA HIS A 203 -3.53 -6.07 13.86
C HIS A 203 -3.78 -7.09 12.74
N TYR A 204 -4.45 -6.69 11.65
CA TYR A 204 -4.68 -7.56 10.50
C TYR A 204 -3.37 -8.00 9.83
N MET A 205 -2.32 -7.17 9.91
CA MET A 205 -1.02 -7.49 9.30
C MET A 205 -0.32 -8.70 9.94
N VAL A 206 -0.73 -9.09 11.15
CA VAL A 206 -0.19 -10.26 11.85
C VAL A 206 -0.43 -11.55 11.05
N LEU A 207 -1.48 -11.61 10.23
CA LEU A 207 -1.78 -12.78 9.40
C LEU A 207 -0.74 -13.08 8.32
N TRP A 208 0.16 -12.13 8.00
CA TRP A 208 1.31 -12.35 7.12
C TRP A 208 2.63 -12.55 7.89
N MET A 209 2.55 -12.59 9.22
CA MET A 209 3.69 -12.78 10.11
C MET A 209 3.72 -14.22 10.61
N ASP A 210 4.88 -14.63 11.13
CA ASP A 210 5.02 -15.94 11.76
C ASP A 210 4.56 -15.82 13.23
N ARG A 211 3.24 -15.86 13.42
CA ARG A 211 2.55 -15.61 14.68
C ARG A 211 1.35 -16.54 14.80
N GLU A 212 1.06 -16.99 16.02
CA GLU A 212 -0.13 -17.77 16.36
C GLU A 212 -1.39 -16.89 16.38
N THR A 213 -1.73 -16.34 15.22
CA THR A 213 -2.92 -15.51 15.01
C THR A 213 -3.64 -16.01 13.79
N SER A 214 -4.90 -16.36 13.95
CA SER A 214 -5.75 -16.81 12.86
C SER A 214 -6.99 -15.94 12.76
N THR A 215 -7.67 -16.03 11.61
CA THR A 215 -8.93 -15.36 11.32
C THR A 215 -8.88 -13.82 11.47
N PHE A 216 -9.91 -13.17 10.95
CA PHE A 216 -10.18 -11.75 11.09
C PHE A 216 -11.69 -11.55 10.93
N THR A 217 -12.18 -10.36 11.23
CA THR A 217 -13.61 -10.05 11.20
C THR A 217 -13.82 -8.60 10.78
N GLN A 218 -15.06 -8.20 10.54
CA GLN A 218 -15.42 -6.81 10.30
C GLN A 218 -15.13 -5.94 11.53
N MET A 219 -14.93 -4.63 11.31
CA MET A 219 -14.71 -3.67 12.39
C MET A 219 -15.86 -3.72 13.40
N GLY A 220 -15.54 -3.95 14.67
CA GLY A 220 -16.53 -4.10 15.75
C GLY A 220 -17.00 -5.53 16.00
N GLY A 221 -16.59 -6.48 15.17
CA GLY A 221 -16.87 -7.92 15.36
C GLY A 221 -15.76 -8.65 16.11
N GLU A 222 -14.70 -7.96 16.53
CA GLU A 222 -13.53 -8.58 17.15
C GLU A 222 -13.91 -9.45 18.36
N GLY A 223 -13.60 -10.74 18.28
CA GLY A 223 -13.90 -11.71 19.34
C GLY A 223 -15.24 -12.43 19.21
N THR A 224 -16.22 -11.91 18.45
CA THR A 224 -17.54 -12.55 18.37
C THR A 224 -17.51 -13.88 17.62
N THR A 225 -16.53 -14.10 16.76
CA THR A 225 -16.30 -15.41 16.12
C THR A 225 -16.02 -16.51 17.14
N TRP A 226 -15.41 -16.18 18.28
CA TRP A 226 -15.16 -17.14 19.36
C TRP A 226 -16.45 -17.59 20.04
N ILE A 227 -17.46 -16.72 20.15
CA ILE A 227 -18.78 -17.08 20.72
C ILE A 227 -19.37 -18.29 19.99
N GLY A 228 -19.24 -18.32 18.66
CA GLY A 228 -19.71 -19.44 17.85
C GLY A 228 -18.76 -20.65 17.82
N GLN A 229 -17.46 -20.47 18.11
CA GLN A 229 -16.46 -21.55 18.08
C GLN A 229 -16.35 -22.29 19.41
N ALA A 230 -16.36 -21.56 20.54
CA ALA A 230 -16.08 -22.07 21.87
C ALA A 230 -16.88 -23.33 22.25
N PRO A 231 -18.18 -23.48 21.88
CA PRO A 231 -18.94 -24.70 22.21
C PRO A 231 -18.53 -25.95 21.42
N PHE A 232 -17.70 -25.82 20.38
CA PHE A 232 -17.37 -26.90 19.43
C PHE A 232 -15.87 -27.22 19.37
N THR A 233 -15.10 -26.80 20.37
CA THR A 233 -13.66 -27.02 20.45
C THR A 233 -13.22 -27.29 21.90
N ASP A 234 -12.11 -28.01 22.06
CA ASP A 234 -11.46 -28.22 23.36
C ASP A 234 -10.53 -27.05 23.76
N GLU A 235 -10.31 -26.09 22.86
CA GLU A 235 -9.54 -24.87 23.13
C GLU A 235 -10.27 -24.03 24.19
N LYS A 236 -9.61 -23.83 25.35
CA LYS A 236 -10.26 -23.24 26.52
C LYS A 236 -10.35 -21.73 26.51
N HIS A 237 -9.51 -21.06 25.72
CA HIS A 237 -9.29 -19.62 25.78
C HIS A 237 -8.63 -19.12 24.49
N VAL A 238 -8.97 -17.89 24.10
CA VAL A 238 -8.33 -17.18 22.99
C VAL A 238 -8.01 -15.72 23.37
N PHE A 239 -6.98 -15.16 22.74
CA PHE A 239 -6.70 -13.73 22.78
C PHE A 239 -7.33 -13.01 21.59
N VAL A 240 -7.75 -11.76 21.78
CA VAL A 240 -8.31 -10.93 20.69
C VAL A 240 -7.62 -9.59 20.67
N ASN A 241 -6.94 -9.28 19.57
CA ASN A 241 -6.33 -7.97 19.41
C ASN A 241 -7.39 -6.95 18.95
N LEU A 242 -7.48 -5.82 19.64
CA LEU A 242 -8.43 -4.75 19.36
C LEU A 242 -7.72 -3.40 19.45
N GLY A 243 -7.94 -2.50 18.49
CA GLY A 243 -7.43 -1.13 18.57
C GLY A 243 -8.41 -0.21 19.30
N ASP A 244 -7.91 0.84 19.95
CA ASP A 244 -8.70 1.92 20.57
C ASP A 244 -9.73 2.56 19.62
N GLY A 245 -9.38 2.82 18.36
CA GLY A 245 -10.32 3.34 17.37
C GLY A 245 -11.49 2.40 17.09
N THR A 246 -11.22 1.10 16.94
CA THR A 246 -12.28 0.09 16.75
C THR A 246 -13.09 -0.12 18.02
N TYR A 247 -12.43 -0.11 19.18
CA TYR A 247 -13.08 -0.17 20.48
C TYR A 247 -14.15 0.93 20.61
N PHE A 248 -13.78 2.18 20.27
CA PHE A 248 -14.71 3.32 20.30
C PHE A 248 -15.85 3.18 19.29
N HIS A 249 -15.53 2.80 18.04
CA HIS A 249 -16.53 2.74 16.97
C HIS A 249 -17.67 1.75 17.29
N SER A 250 -17.32 0.52 17.68
CA SER A 250 -18.32 -0.52 17.99
C SER A 250 -17.76 -1.74 18.72
N GLY A 251 -16.45 -1.80 18.98
CA GLY A 251 -15.79 -2.97 19.59
C GLY A 251 -16.26 -3.25 21.03
N ILE A 252 -16.72 -2.23 21.77
CA ILE A 252 -17.36 -2.43 23.08
C ILE A 252 -18.58 -3.35 23.01
N LEU A 253 -19.34 -3.32 21.91
CA LEU A 253 -20.52 -4.19 21.73
C LEU A 253 -20.11 -5.67 21.59
N ALA A 254 -18.96 -5.95 20.95
CA ALA A 254 -18.42 -7.30 20.87
C ALA A 254 -17.96 -7.82 22.24
N ILE A 255 -17.32 -6.97 23.05
CA ILE A 255 -16.93 -7.32 24.42
C ILE A 255 -18.17 -7.66 25.25
N ARG A 256 -19.21 -6.82 25.19
CA ARG A 256 -20.51 -7.08 25.85
C ARG A 256 -21.12 -8.41 25.41
N ALA A 257 -21.09 -8.70 24.11
CA ALA A 257 -21.60 -9.97 23.58
C ALA A 257 -20.81 -11.18 24.12
N ALA A 258 -19.48 -11.07 24.22
CA ALA A 258 -18.64 -12.12 24.78
C ALA A 258 -18.92 -12.35 26.28
N VAL A 259 -19.15 -11.28 27.05
CA VAL A 259 -19.56 -11.37 28.46
C VAL A 259 -20.90 -12.09 28.57
N ALA A 260 -21.90 -11.68 27.78
CA ALA A 260 -23.22 -12.30 27.76
C ALA A 260 -23.17 -13.80 27.39
N ALA A 261 -22.27 -14.17 26.47
CA ALA A 261 -22.04 -15.54 26.06
C ALA A 261 -21.26 -16.39 27.08
N LYS A 262 -20.67 -15.77 28.12
CA LYS A 262 -19.86 -16.43 29.16
C LYS A 262 -18.70 -17.27 28.60
N VAL A 263 -18.10 -16.79 27.51
CA VAL A 263 -16.92 -17.45 26.91
C VAL A 263 -15.63 -16.97 27.58
N ASN A 264 -14.63 -17.84 27.59
CA ASN A 264 -13.29 -17.52 28.10
C ASN A 264 -12.47 -16.85 27.00
N ILE A 265 -12.14 -15.57 27.18
CA ILE A 265 -11.48 -14.76 26.16
C ILE A 265 -10.77 -13.56 26.81
N THR A 266 -9.57 -13.24 26.33
CA THR A 266 -8.86 -12.02 26.74
C THR A 266 -8.83 -11.00 25.60
N TYR A 267 -9.44 -9.84 25.83
CA TYR A 267 -9.34 -8.70 24.93
C TYR A 267 -8.05 -7.92 25.17
N LYS A 268 -7.21 -7.82 24.14
CA LYS A 268 -5.96 -7.03 24.14
C LYS A 268 -6.23 -5.73 23.41
N ILE A 269 -6.62 -4.71 24.17
CA ILE A 269 -6.96 -3.39 23.66
C ILE A 269 -5.68 -2.56 23.58
N LEU A 270 -5.18 -2.34 22.38
CA LEU A 270 -4.04 -1.45 22.13
C LEU A 270 -4.53 0.00 22.07
N TYR A 271 -4.19 0.77 23.10
CA TYR A 271 -4.33 2.22 23.13
C TYR A 271 -3.05 2.85 22.58
N ASN A 272 -3.16 3.46 21.40
CA ASN A 272 -2.02 4.05 20.70
C ASN A 272 -2.22 5.53 20.34
N ASP A 273 -3.36 6.11 20.73
CA ASP A 273 -3.71 7.53 20.61
C ASP A 273 -3.74 8.03 19.15
N ALA A 274 -3.96 7.12 18.19
CA ALA A 274 -4.07 7.48 16.78
C ALA A 274 -4.79 6.42 15.95
N VAL A 275 -5.60 6.85 14.99
CA VAL A 275 -6.07 5.96 13.91
C VAL A 275 -4.91 5.74 12.94
N ALA A 276 -4.04 4.79 13.28
CA ALA A 276 -2.71 4.65 12.70
C ALA A 276 -2.71 4.41 11.18
N MET A 277 -3.67 3.65 10.67
CA MET A 277 -3.75 3.32 9.23
C MET A 277 -4.34 4.43 8.36
N THR A 278 -4.92 5.50 8.93
CA THR A 278 -5.49 6.62 8.16
C THR A 278 -4.52 7.80 8.03
N GLY A 279 -3.23 7.56 8.27
CA GLY A 279 -2.22 8.61 8.30
C GLY A 279 -2.15 9.35 9.64
N GLY A 280 -2.67 8.75 10.73
CA GLY A 280 -2.63 9.29 12.08
C GLY A 280 -3.69 10.35 12.33
N GLN A 281 -4.94 10.09 11.93
CA GLN A 281 -6.08 10.87 12.39
C GLN A 281 -6.26 10.68 13.90
N ASN A 282 -6.79 11.69 14.59
CA ASN A 282 -7.19 11.54 15.98
C ASN A 282 -8.29 10.49 16.09
N VAL A 283 -8.32 9.76 17.21
CA VAL A 283 -9.46 8.91 17.52
C VAL A 283 -10.68 9.82 17.77
N ASP A 284 -11.82 9.50 17.16
CA ASP A 284 -13.04 10.34 17.22
C ASP A 284 -13.64 10.45 18.63
N GLY A 285 -13.17 9.66 19.59
CA GLY A 285 -13.70 9.59 20.95
C GLY A 285 -12.77 10.17 22.03
N PRO A 286 -13.31 10.67 23.15
CA PRO A 286 -12.53 11.16 24.29
C PRO A 286 -11.97 9.99 25.10
N LEU A 287 -11.23 9.08 24.46
CA LEU A 287 -10.67 7.88 25.09
C LEU A 287 -9.37 8.18 25.82
N ASP A 288 -9.31 7.75 27.08
CA ASP A 288 -8.07 7.52 27.82
C ASP A 288 -8.07 6.07 28.38
N PRO A 289 -6.89 5.51 28.72
CA PRO A 289 -6.80 4.15 29.26
C PRO A 289 -7.67 3.94 30.49
N GLY A 290 -7.75 4.92 31.40
CA GLY A 290 -8.61 4.84 32.58
C GLY A 290 -10.09 4.70 32.20
N MET A 291 -10.57 5.49 31.25
CA MET A 291 -11.96 5.41 30.80
C MET A 291 -12.27 4.06 30.16
N ILE A 292 -11.37 3.51 29.36
CA ILE A 292 -11.52 2.17 28.78
C ILE A 292 -11.68 1.14 29.90
N THR A 293 -10.83 1.17 30.94
CA THR A 293 -10.95 0.23 32.07
C THR A 293 -12.31 0.34 32.77
N ARG A 294 -12.79 1.56 33.03
CA ARG A 294 -14.08 1.79 33.70
C ARG A 294 -15.26 1.32 32.86
N GLN A 295 -15.21 1.55 31.55
CA GLN A 295 -16.26 1.11 30.62
C GLN A 295 -16.34 -0.42 30.55
N ILE A 296 -15.23 -1.11 30.31
CA ILE A 296 -15.27 -2.58 30.19
C ILE A 296 -15.54 -3.28 31.53
N ALA A 297 -15.11 -2.69 32.66
CA ALA A 297 -15.49 -3.19 33.99
C ALA A 297 -17.02 -3.11 34.18
N ALA A 298 -17.65 -2.02 33.74
CA ALA A 298 -19.12 -1.87 33.80
C ALA A 298 -19.86 -2.86 32.89
N GLU A 299 -19.24 -3.31 31.79
CA GLU A 299 -19.77 -4.38 30.93
C GLU A 299 -19.65 -5.78 31.56
N GLY A 300 -18.96 -5.92 32.69
CA GLY A 300 -18.77 -7.20 33.38
C GLY A 300 -17.51 -7.96 32.98
N VAL A 301 -16.52 -7.28 32.38
CA VAL A 301 -15.16 -7.85 32.25
C VAL A 301 -14.56 -8.04 33.63
N GLY A 302 -13.98 -9.22 33.89
CA GLY A 302 -13.39 -9.58 35.16
C GLY A 302 -12.05 -8.89 35.41
N THR A 303 -10.96 -9.66 35.34
CA THR A 303 -9.62 -9.11 35.60
C THR A 303 -9.16 -8.22 34.43
N ILE A 304 -8.73 -7.00 34.76
CA ILE A 304 -8.26 -5.99 33.80
C ILE A 304 -6.84 -5.56 34.22
N ILE A 305 -5.87 -5.70 33.33
CA ILE A 305 -4.48 -5.32 33.58
C ILE A 305 -4.04 -4.29 32.53
N VAL A 306 -3.44 -3.19 32.96
CA VAL A 306 -2.84 -2.18 32.08
C VAL A 306 -1.35 -2.50 31.94
N VAL A 307 -0.85 -2.44 30.71
CA VAL A 307 0.54 -2.71 30.37
C VAL A 307 1.10 -1.54 29.55
N THR A 308 2.23 -0.96 29.97
CA THR A 308 2.85 0.20 29.28
C THR A 308 4.38 0.18 29.38
N ASP A 309 5.08 0.90 28.49
CA ASP A 309 6.53 1.12 28.58
C ASP A 309 6.96 2.16 29.61
N GLU A 310 6.01 2.88 30.19
CA GLU A 310 6.25 3.98 31.14
C GLU A 310 5.24 3.91 32.30
N PRO A 311 5.23 2.86 33.16
CA PRO A 311 4.24 2.71 34.24
C PRO A 311 4.15 3.93 35.16
N GLU A 312 5.29 4.56 35.44
CA GLU A 312 5.47 5.73 36.29
C GLU A 312 4.85 7.02 35.74
N LYS A 313 4.38 7.03 34.48
CA LYS A 313 3.71 8.22 33.91
C LYS A 313 2.33 8.48 34.50
N TYR A 314 1.72 7.47 35.11
CA TYR A 314 0.43 7.57 35.73
C TYR A 314 0.60 7.93 37.21
N PRO A 315 -0.05 9.01 37.69
CA PRO A 315 -0.03 9.32 39.12
C PRO A 315 -0.79 8.25 39.92
N ASP A 316 -0.47 8.12 41.20
CA ASP A 316 -1.08 7.12 42.09
C ASP A 316 -2.61 7.28 42.21
N ASP A 317 -3.13 8.49 42.01
CA ASP A 317 -4.56 8.83 42.05
C ASP A 317 -5.24 8.82 40.68
N TYR A 318 -4.56 8.29 39.64
CA TYR A 318 -5.16 8.16 38.32
C TYR A 318 -6.42 7.29 38.39
N ALA A 319 -7.49 7.75 37.73
CA ALA A 319 -8.83 7.21 37.90
C ALA A 319 -9.04 5.84 37.22
N TRP A 320 -8.34 4.79 37.63
CA TRP A 320 -8.57 3.44 37.11
C TRP A 320 -9.90 2.84 37.58
N ALA A 321 -10.40 1.82 36.88
CA ALA A 321 -11.43 0.95 37.46
C ALA A 321 -10.89 0.22 38.70
N ALA A 322 -11.79 -0.16 39.61
CA ALA A 322 -11.40 -0.86 40.83
C ALA A 322 -10.69 -2.19 40.51
N GLY A 323 -9.56 -2.45 41.17
CA GLY A 323 -8.79 -3.68 41.01
C GLY A 323 -7.84 -3.72 39.80
N VAL A 324 -7.78 -2.66 38.98
CA VAL A 324 -6.82 -2.58 37.87
C VAL A 324 -5.39 -2.46 38.42
N THR A 325 -4.48 -3.25 37.84
CA THR A 325 -3.03 -3.12 38.08
C THR A 325 -2.33 -2.58 36.84
N VAL A 326 -1.32 -1.74 37.02
CA VAL A 326 -0.44 -1.24 35.95
C VAL A 326 0.90 -1.96 36.04
N ARG A 327 1.35 -2.58 34.94
CA ARG A 327 2.62 -3.33 34.85
C ARG A 327 3.46 -2.88 33.67
N HIS A 328 4.76 -3.15 33.71
CA HIS A 328 5.64 -2.78 32.61
C HIS A 328 5.47 -3.74 31.42
N ARG A 329 5.62 -3.26 30.19
CA ARG A 329 5.42 -4.07 28.97
C ARG A 329 6.32 -5.29 28.83
N ALA A 330 7.43 -5.33 29.56
CA ALA A 330 8.29 -6.50 29.63
C ALA A 330 7.57 -7.71 30.26
N GLU A 331 6.60 -7.47 31.14
CA GLU A 331 5.81 -8.49 31.84
C GLU A 331 4.61 -8.98 31.03
N LEU A 332 4.44 -8.51 29.79
CA LEU A 332 3.26 -8.83 28.96
C LEU A 332 3.02 -10.35 28.83
N MET A 333 4.08 -11.15 28.70
CA MET A 333 3.92 -12.61 28.58
C MET A 333 3.38 -13.23 29.86
N ASP A 334 3.83 -12.75 31.03
CA ASP A 334 3.38 -13.27 32.31
C ASP A 334 1.95 -12.82 32.61
N VAL A 335 1.62 -11.57 32.29
CA VAL A 335 0.24 -11.06 32.32
C VAL A 335 -0.68 -11.91 31.45
N GLN A 336 -0.28 -12.23 30.21
CA GLN A 336 -1.09 -13.07 29.33
C GLN A 336 -1.26 -14.49 29.85
N LYS A 337 -0.21 -15.09 30.44
CA LYS A 337 -0.30 -16.42 31.07
C LYS A 337 -1.24 -16.41 32.28
N GLU A 338 -1.21 -15.35 33.08
CA GLU A 338 -2.14 -15.16 34.20
C GLU A 338 -3.59 -15.11 33.70
N LEU A 339 -3.87 -14.26 32.70
CA LEU A 339 -5.24 -14.01 32.24
C LEU A 339 -5.87 -15.17 31.46
N ARG A 340 -5.09 -16.02 30.77
CA ARG A 340 -5.64 -17.16 30.01
C ARG A 340 -6.19 -18.29 30.88
N GLU A 341 -5.75 -18.36 32.14
CA GLU A 341 -6.21 -19.39 33.09
C GLU A 341 -7.47 -18.94 33.86
N LEU A 342 -7.88 -17.68 33.71
CA LEU A 342 -9.07 -17.13 34.37
C LEU A 342 -10.34 -17.40 33.55
N PRO A 343 -11.43 -17.86 34.17
CA PRO A 343 -12.70 -18.02 33.49
C PRO A 343 -13.35 -16.68 33.14
N GLY A 344 -14.15 -16.67 32.08
CA GLY A 344 -14.88 -15.51 31.60
C GLY A 344 -14.04 -14.55 30.76
N VAL A 345 -14.53 -13.32 30.64
CA VAL A 345 -13.88 -12.29 29.82
C VAL A 345 -12.88 -11.51 30.68
N THR A 346 -11.65 -11.41 30.21
CA THR A 346 -10.57 -10.60 30.81
C THR A 346 -10.03 -9.58 29.80
N ALA A 347 -9.25 -8.61 30.26
CA ALA A 347 -8.67 -7.61 29.36
C ALA A 347 -7.24 -7.19 29.71
N VAL A 348 -6.46 -6.93 28.67
CA VAL A 348 -5.19 -6.21 28.73
C VAL A 348 -5.38 -4.88 28.01
N ILE A 349 -5.14 -3.76 28.68
CA ILE A 349 -5.00 -2.45 28.04
C ILE A 349 -3.53 -2.23 27.77
N TYR A 350 -3.11 -2.39 26.52
CA TYR A 350 -1.75 -2.14 26.08
C TYR A 350 -1.62 -0.67 25.70
N ASP A 351 -0.99 0.15 26.54
CA ASP A 351 -0.85 1.58 26.32
C ASP A 351 0.56 1.91 25.81
N GLN A 352 0.65 2.23 24.52
CA GLN A 352 1.86 2.70 23.88
C GLN A 352 1.53 3.44 22.57
N THR A 353 1.93 4.71 22.47
CA THR A 353 1.66 5.56 21.30
C THR A 353 2.18 4.97 19.99
N CYS A 354 1.41 5.16 18.91
CA CYS A 354 1.79 4.73 17.57
C CYS A 354 3.17 5.26 17.14
N ALA A 355 4.04 4.39 16.62
CA ALA A 355 5.42 4.73 16.29
C ALA A 355 5.55 5.78 15.16
N SER A 356 4.63 5.77 14.19
CA SER A 356 4.59 6.80 13.15
C SER A 356 4.20 8.16 13.70
N GLU A 357 3.29 8.19 14.67
CA GLU A 357 2.84 9.42 15.33
C GLU A 357 3.90 9.95 16.29
N LYS A 358 4.56 9.09 17.09
CA LYS A 358 5.75 9.46 17.89
C LYS A 358 6.78 10.19 17.01
N ARG A 359 7.08 9.68 15.82
CA ARG A 359 8.02 10.33 14.87
C ARG A 359 7.52 11.68 14.38
N ARG A 360 6.22 11.81 14.06
CA ARG A 360 5.63 13.06 13.57
C ARG A 360 5.69 14.14 14.65
N ARG A 361 5.26 13.82 15.88
CA ARG A 361 5.28 14.74 17.02
C ARG A 361 6.72 15.14 17.38
N ARG A 362 7.69 14.21 17.36
CA ARG A 362 9.13 14.53 17.54
C ARG A 362 9.65 15.54 16.51
N LYS A 363 9.27 15.41 15.23
CA LYS A 363 9.65 16.39 14.19
C LYS A 363 9.06 17.79 14.44
N LYS A 364 7.91 17.87 15.08
CA LYS A 364 7.26 19.13 15.46
C LYS A 364 7.72 19.67 16.83
N GLY A 365 8.51 18.90 17.59
CA GLY A 365 8.89 19.24 18.95
C GLY A 365 7.80 18.96 20.01
N GLU A 366 6.76 18.21 19.65
CA GLU A 366 5.59 17.91 20.49
C GLU A 366 5.72 16.57 21.25
N PHE A 367 6.85 15.88 21.13
CA PHE A 367 7.08 14.60 21.82
C PHE A 367 8.57 14.43 22.16
N PRO A 368 8.92 13.81 23.31
CA PRO A 368 10.31 13.62 23.70
C PRO A 368 11.11 12.83 22.66
N ASP A 369 12.30 13.33 22.31
CA ASP A 369 13.27 12.60 21.50
C ASP A 369 14.43 12.10 22.39
N PRO A 370 14.49 10.80 22.71
CA PRO A 370 15.55 10.27 23.58
C PRO A 370 16.94 10.57 22.99
N ALA A 371 17.83 11.13 23.81
CA ALA A 371 19.23 11.37 23.46
C ALA A 371 20.07 10.06 23.50
N LYS A 372 19.50 8.97 22.96
CA LYS A 372 20.05 7.62 22.97
C LYS A 372 19.93 7.03 21.57
N ARG A 373 20.98 6.36 21.09
CA ARG A 373 21.01 5.71 19.76
C ARG A 373 21.64 4.33 19.86
N ALA A 374 20.99 3.34 19.24
CA ALA A 374 21.57 2.02 19.06
C ALA A 374 22.35 1.98 17.73
N VAL A 375 23.58 1.49 17.78
CA VAL A 375 24.43 1.20 16.61
C VAL A 375 24.97 -0.22 16.73
N ILE A 376 25.34 -0.82 15.60
CA ILE A 376 25.91 -2.17 15.54
C ILE A 376 27.35 -2.03 15.06
N ASN A 377 28.28 -2.60 15.82
CA ASN A 377 29.67 -2.71 15.42
C ASN A 377 29.81 -3.81 14.35
N GLU A 378 30.07 -3.40 13.10
CA GLU A 378 30.20 -4.30 11.96
C GLU A 378 31.35 -5.31 12.09
N ALA A 379 32.40 -4.97 12.85
CA ALA A 379 33.55 -5.86 13.07
C ALA A 379 33.23 -7.03 14.02
N VAL A 380 32.25 -6.85 14.92
CA VAL A 380 31.80 -7.89 15.87
C VAL A 380 30.56 -8.61 15.36
N CYS A 381 29.78 -7.98 14.48
CA CYS A 381 28.54 -8.56 13.98
C CYS A 381 28.82 -9.83 13.16
N GLU A 382 28.04 -10.88 13.41
CA GLU A 382 28.07 -12.11 12.62
C GLU A 382 26.90 -12.23 11.65
N GLY A 383 25.99 -11.25 11.64
CA GLY A 383 24.82 -11.27 10.77
C GLY A 383 23.69 -12.22 11.21
N CYS A 384 23.78 -12.84 12.40
CA CYS A 384 22.88 -13.89 12.89
C CYS A 384 21.37 -13.55 12.89
N GLY A 385 21.02 -12.26 13.03
CA GLY A 385 19.62 -11.81 12.97
C GLY A 385 18.85 -11.83 14.28
N ASP A 386 19.47 -12.14 15.44
CA ASP A 386 18.79 -12.09 16.75
C ASP A 386 18.10 -10.74 17.00
N CYS A 387 18.77 -9.63 16.65
CA CYS A 387 18.18 -8.29 16.70
C CYS A 387 16.84 -8.16 15.94
N SER A 388 16.68 -8.85 14.81
CA SER A 388 15.43 -8.92 14.04
C SER A 388 14.39 -9.81 14.72
N VAL A 389 14.81 -10.93 15.31
CA VAL A 389 13.92 -11.83 16.09
C VAL A 389 13.30 -11.11 17.28
N GLN A 390 14.12 -10.33 18.01
CA GLN A 390 13.65 -9.59 19.18
C GLN A 390 12.70 -8.44 18.79
N SER A 391 13.12 -7.62 17.83
CA SER A 391 12.45 -6.35 17.53
C SER A 391 11.42 -6.39 16.41
N ASN A 392 11.52 -7.37 15.50
CA ASN A 392 10.70 -7.45 14.30
C ASN A 392 10.74 -6.12 13.48
N CYS A 393 11.92 -5.49 13.41
CA CYS A 393 12.08 -4.10 13.02
C CYS A 393 12.69 -3.92 11.61
N LEU A 394 12.03 -3.12 10.77
CA LEU A 394 12.50 -2.79 9.42
C LEU A 394 13.73 -1.87 9.39
N SER A 395 14.09 -1.22 10.51
CA SER A 395 15.31 -0.41 10.58
C SER A 395 16.57 -1.23 10.84
N VAL A 396 16.46 -2.54 11.05
CA VAL A 396 17.60 -3.46 11.04
C VAL A 396 17.85 -3.86 9.59
N GLU A 397 18.89 -3.30 8.99
CA GLU A 397 19.22 -3.47 7.57
C GLU A 397 20.52 -4.28 7.40
N PRO A 398 20.72 -4.95 6.25
CA PRO A 398 21.97 -5.60 5.94
C PRO A 398 23.07 -4.57 5.70
N LEU A 399 24.29 -4.98 5.98
CA LEU A 399 25.49 -4.25 5.62
C LEU A 399 26.48 -5.24 5.01
N GLU A 400 26.71 -5.14 3.71
CA GLU A 400 27.68 -5.99 3.02
C GLU A 400 29.10 -5.51 3.34
N THR A 401 29.94 -6.42 3.84
CA THR A 401 31.34 -6.13 4.19
C THR A 401 32.28 -7.19 3.61
N GLU A 402 33.58 -6.91 3.59
CA GLU A 402 34.60 -7.91 3.23
C GLU A 402 34.60 -9.14 4.16
N LEU A 403 34.00 -9.06 5.37
CA LEU A 403 33.87 -10.14 6.35
C LEU A 403 32.50 -10.85 6.26
N GLY A 404 31.80 -10.69 5.14
CA GLY A 404 30.44 -11.20 4.93
C GLY A 404 29.35 -10.22 5.33
N ARG A 405 28.10 -10.65 5.24
CA ARG A 405 26.91 -9.85 5.54
C ARG A 405 26.79 -9.57 7.04
N LYS A 406 26.67 -8.29 7.39
CA LYS A 406 26.50 -7.76 8.75
C LYS A 406 25.13 -7.09 8.88
N ARG A 407 24.86 -6.52 10.06
CA ARG A 407 23.66 -5.74 10.33
C ARG A 407 24.02 -4.30 10.67
N GLN A 408 23.14 -3.38 10.33
CA GLN A 408 23.21 -1.98 10.72
C GLN A 408 21.84 -1.46 11.12
N ILE A 409 21.82 -0.39 11.92
CA ILE A 409 20.57 0.30 12.27
C ILE A 409 20.44 1.53 11.38
N ASN A 410 19.39 1.57 10.55
CA ASN A 410 19.04 2.75 9.79
C ASN A 410 18.57 3.86 10.75
N GLN A 411 19.46 4.83 10.96
CA GLN A 411 19.25 5.93 11.91
C GLN A 411 18.17 6.93 11.47
N SER A 412 17.82 6.95 10.18
CA SER A 412 16.82 7.85 9.61
C SER A 412 15.39 7.33 9.78
N SER A 413 15.24 6.00 9.84
CA SER A 413 13.95 5.32 10.02
C SER A 413 13.72 4.80 11.45
N CYS A 414 14.76 4.67 12.27
CA CYS A 414 14.68 4.19 13.65
C CYS A 414 13.79 5.09 14.53
N ASN A 415 12.87 4.48 15.27
CA ASN A 415 11.94 5.15 16.19
C ASN A 415 12.35 5.07 17.67
N LYS A 416 13.54 4.54 17.97
CA LYS A 416 14.14 4.52 19.32
C LYS A 416 13.25 3.83 20.38
N ASP A 417 12.64 2.70 20.04
CA ASP A 417 11.93 1.83 21.00
C ASP A 417 12.90 0.88 21.74
N PHE A 418 14.07 0.66 21.16
CA PHE A 418 15.19 -0.15 21.68
C PHE A 418 14.89 -1.64 21.91
N SER A 419 13.77 -2.20 21.43
CA SER A 419 13.52 -3.64 21.54
C SER A 419 14.55 -4.51 20.81
N CYS A 420 15.33 -3.94 19.88
CA CYS A 420 16.42 -4.67 19.22
C CYS A 420 17.62 -4.96 20.14
N VAL A 421 17.80 -4.21 21.24
CA VAL A 421 18.89 -4.44 22.20
C VAL A 421 18.52 -5.43 23.29
N SER A 422 17.28 -5.92 23.31
CA SER A 422 16.81 -6.92 24.28
C SER A 422 17.42 -8.30 24.06
N GLY A 423 18.05 -8.52 22.91
CA GLY A 423 18.76 -9.76 22.58
C GLY A 423 20.16 -9.82 23.17
N PHE A 424 20.75 -11.01 23.18
CA PHE A 424 22.10 -11.23 23.72
C PHE A 424 23.14 -11.05 22.61
N CYS A 425 23.31 -9.82 22.12
CA CYS A 425 24.18 -9.51 20.99
C CYS A 425 25.38 -8.64 21.43
N PRO A 426 26.63 -9.15 21.34
CA PRO A 426 27.82 -8.40 21.76
C PRO A 426 28.19 -7.25 20.82
N SER A 427 27.56 -7.15 19.65
CA SER A 427 27.85 -6.13 18.65
C SER A 427 27.10 -4.82 18.89
N PHE A 428 26.07 -4.79 19.75
CA PHE A 428 25.34 -3.56 20.02
C PHE A 428 26.13 -2.61 20.88
N VAL A 429 26.17 -1.35 20.45
CA VAL A 429 26.67 -0.23 21.23
C VAL A 429 25.55 0.79 21.32
N THR A 430 25.29 1.28 22.53
CA THR A 430 24.37 2.40 22.73
C THR A 430 25.16 3.66 23.00
N VAL A 431 24.90 4.71 22.22
CA VAL A 431 25.51 6.03 22.37
C VAL A 431 24.52 6.96 23.02
N GLU A 432 24.90 7.56 24.14
CA GLU A 432 24.12 8.55 24.88
C GLU A 432 24.68 9.95 24.62
N GLY A 433 23.80 10.94 24.37
CA GLY A 433 24.17 12.34 24.08
C GLY A 433 24.86 12.59 22.73
N GLY A 434 25.29 11.55 22.01
CA GLY A 434 26.01 11.66 20.74
C GLY A 434 25.14 12.00 19.52
N GLY A 435 25.66 12.86 18.64
CA GLY A 435 25.06 13.21 17.35
C GLY A 435 25.61 12.36 16.19
N LEU A 436 24.82 12.19 15.13
CA LEU A 436 25.32 11.58 13.89
C LEU A 436 26.30 12.52 13.20
N LYS A 437 27.44 11.96 12.76
CA LYS A 437 28.37 12.69 11.89
C LYS A 437 27.64 13.01 10.58
N LYS A 438 27.43 14.30 10.28
CA LYS A 438 26.85 14.70 9.00
C LYS A 438 27.77 14.22 7.88
N PRO A 439 27.24 13.55 6.83
CA PRO A 439 28.05 13.23 5.67
C PRO A 439 28.65 14.53 5.12
N LYS A 440 29.94 14.50 4.73
CA LYS A 440 30.52 15.61 3.99
C LYS A 440 29.69 15.74 2.71
N LYS A 441 28.93 16.82 2.59
CA LYS A 441 28.25 17.13 1.32
C LYS A 441 29.30 17.07 0.22
N ALA A 442 28.96 16.46 -0.92
CA ALA A 442 29.82 16.55 -2.09
C ALA A 442 30.14 18.02 -2.35
N ALA A 443 31.40 18.34 -2.68
CA ALA A 443 31.88 19.71 -2.88
C ALA A 443 31.06 20.47 -3.95
N THR A 444 30.37 19.74 -4.82
CA THR A 444 29.46 20.20 -5.87
C THR A 444 28.05 20.53 -5.41
N SER A 445 27.67 20.30 -4.14
CA SER A 445 26.31 20.61 -3.64
C SER A 445 25.99 22.11 -3.57
N GLU A 446 27.00 22.98 -3.70
CA GLU A 446 26.88 24.45 -3.74
C GLU A 446 27.02 25.04 -5.15
N ALA A 447 27.33 24.21 -6.15
CA ALA A 447 27.38 24.66 -7.54
C ALA A 447 25.94 24.77 -8.09
N ALA A 448 25.60 25.91 -8.69
CA ALA A 448 24.34 26.06 -9.41
C ALA A 448 24.24 24.95 -10.47
N PRO A 449 23.09 24.26 -10.59
CA PRO A 449 22.92 23.25 -11.62
C PRO A 449 23.19 23.89 -12.99
N PRO A 450 23.92 23.21 -13.89
CA PRO A 450 24.23 23.75 -15.21
C PRO A 450 22.93 24.11 -15.95
N ALA A 451 22.97 25.09 -16.86
CA ALA A 451 21.81 25.40 -17.70
C ALA A 451 21.46 24.15 -18.53
N LEU A 452 20.32 23.53 -18.22
CA LEU A 452 19.87 22.31 -18.88
C LEU A 452 19.03 22.65 -20.12
N PRO A 453 19.14 21.87 -21.21
CA PRO A 453 18.24 22.04 -22.34
C PRO A 453 16.79 21.75 -21.92
N MET A 454 15.84 22.52 -22.43
CA MET A 454 14.42 22.24 -22.19
C MET A 454 13.97 21.02 -23.00
N PRO A 455 13.37 20.00 -22.37
CA PRO A 455 12.84 18.85 -23.09
C PRO A 455 11.56 19.20 -23.87
N SER A 456 11.25 18.40 -24.89
CA SER A 456 9.93 18.44 -25.52
C SER A 456 8.88 17.90 -24.55
N ILE A 457 7.74 18.58 -24.45
CA ILE A 457 6.65 18.22 -23.53
C ILE A 457 5.64 17.34 -24.28
N PRO A 458 5.30 16.14 -23.78
CA PRO A 458 4.26 15.31 -24.37
C PRO A 458 2.88 16.00 -24.36
N SER A 459 2.06 15.67 -25.36
CA SER A 459 0.67 16.14 -25.46
C SER A 459 -0.24 15.43 -24.45
N VAL A 460 -1.29 16.12 -24.00
CA VAL A 460 -2.41 15.56 -23.20
C VAL A 460 -3.75 15.71 -23.93
N ALA A 461 -3.71 15.85 -25.26
CA ALA A 461 -4.90 15.82 -26.12
C ALA A 461 -5.71 14.53 -25.92
N GLU A 462 -5.00 13.41 -25.71
CA GLU A 462 -5.56 12.20 -25.13
C GLU A 462 -5.17 12.11 -23.65
N PRO A 463 -6.01 11.51 -22.79
CA PRO A 463 -5.69 11.31 -21.38
C PRO A 463 -4.35 10.58 -21.17
N PHE A 464 -3.42 11.24 -20.48
CA PHE A 464 -2.08 10.74 -20.19
C PHE A 464 -2.04 10.10 -18.80
N GLY A 465 -1.71 8.81 -18.72
CA GLY A 465 -1.64 8.01 -17.51
C GLY A 465 -0.21 7.91 -16.96
N ILE A 466 -0.02 8.34 -15.71
CA ILE A 466 1.25 8.22 -14.99
C ILE A 466 1.04 7.31 -13.78
N LEU A 467 1.89 6.30 -13.64
CA LEU A 467 1.94 5.44 -12.45
C LEU A 467 3.23 5.72 -11.68
N ILE A 468 3.11 6.11 -10.41
CA ILE A 468 4.26 6.24 -9.51
C ILE A 468 4.22 5.05 -8.56
N ALA A 469 5.23 4.20 -8.62
CA ALA A 469 5.31 2.96 -7.84
C ALA A 469 6.46 3.04 -6.84
N GLY A 470 6.19 2.90 -5.54
CA GLY A 470 7.22 3.00 -4.53
C GLY A 470 6.82 2.50 -3.15
N VAL A 471 7.62 2.84 -2.14
CA VAL A 471 7.40 2.39 -0.76
C VAL A 471 6.64 3.44 0.04
N GLY A 472 5.73 2.99 0.91
CA GLY A 472 5.00 3.88 1.82
C GLY A 472 5.92 4.72 2.69
N GLY A 473 5.58 6.00 2.82
CA GLY A 473 6.33 6.96 3.63
C GLY A 473 7.60 7.54 2.99
N THR A 474 7.90 7.26 1.72
CA THR A 474 9.07 7.81 1.00
C THR A 474 8.75 9.00 0.08
N GLY A 475 7.47 9.39 -0.04
CA GLY A 475 7.05 10.56 -0.83
C GLY A 475 6.39 10.24 -2.18
N VAL A 476 5.96 9.00 -2.42
CA VAL A 476 5.22 8.59 -3.63
C VAL A 476 3.97 9.45 -3.86
N VAL A 477 3.14 9.59 -2.81
CA VAL A 477 1.93 10.43 -2.82
C VAL A 477 2.26 11.89 -3.09
N THR A 478 3.38 12.39 -2.54
CA THR A 478 3.82 13.78 -2.74
C THR A 478 4.14 14.06 -4.21
N VAL A 479 4.77 13.13 -4.91
CA VAL A 479 5.02 13.26 -6.36
C VAL A 479 3.69 13.31 -7.13
N GLY A 480 2.72 12.46 -6.79
CA GLY A 480 1.38 12.49 -7.40
C GLY A 480 0.65 13.82 -7.19
N GLN A 481 0.68 14.34 -5.96
CA GLN A 481 0.11 15.66 -5.63
C GLN A 481 0.79 16.80 -6.39
N ILE A 482 2.12 16.78 -6.52
CA ILE A 482 2.87 17.79 -7.27
C ILE A 482 2.48 17.79 -8.74
N LEU A 483 2.31 16.61 -9.36
CA LEU A 483 1.82 16.51 -10.74
C LEU A 483 0.41 17.08 -10.89
N ALA A 484 -0.50 16.76 -9.96
CA ALA A 484 -1.87 17.30 -9.97
C ALA A 484 -1.90 18.83 -9.82
N VAL A 485 -1.17 19.37 -8.86
CA VAL A 485 -1.11 20.82 -8.62
C VAL A 485 -0.46 21.53 -9.81
N ALA A 486 0.59 20.96 -10.39
CA ALA A 486 1.22 21.51 -11.59
C ALA A 486 0.27 21.51 -12.80
N ALA A 487 -0.52 20.45 -12.99
CA ALA A 487 -1.56 20.41 -14.01
C ALA A 487 -2.66 21.44 -13.77
N HIS A 488 -3.10 21.59 -12.52
CA HIS A 488 -4.08 22.61 -12.13
C HIS A 488 -3.56 24.03 -12.40
N VAL A 489 -2.30 24.31 -12.10
CA VAL A 489 -1.64 25.60 -12.41
C VAL A 489 -1.63 25.89 -13.93
N GLU A 490 -1.61 24.85 -14.77
CA GLU A 490 -1.72 24.98 -16.23
C GLU A 490 -3.16 25.06 -16.76
N GLY A 491 -4.17 24.91 -15.89
CA GLY A 491 -5.58 24.84 -16.29
C GLY A 491 -5.99 23.49 -16.90
N LYS A 492 -5.16 22.45 -16.77
CA LYS A 492 -5.43 21.08 -17.25
C LYS A 492 -6.31 20.30 -16.27
N GLY A 493 -6.99 19.28 -16.79
CA GLY A 493 -7.67 18.28 -15.97
C GLY A 493 -6.68 17.36 -15.27
N ALA A 494 -6.95 17.02 -14.02
CA ALA A 494 -6.14 16.07 -13.24
C ALA A 494 -7.00 15.21 -12.32
N ILE A 495 -6.70 13.93 -12.26
CA ILE A 495 -7.22 13.01 -11.23
C ILE A 495 -6.04 12.27 -10.61
N VAL A 496 -6.01 12.20 -9.29
CA VAL A 496 -5.03 11.42 -8.53
C VAL A 496 -5.76 10.42 -7.65
N LEU A 497 -5.32 9.17 -7.71
CA LEU A 497 -5.73 8.10 -6.82
C LEU A 497 -4.49 7.50 -6.15
N ASP A 498 -4.38 7.70 -4.85
CA ASP A 498 -3.33 7.11 -4.05
C ASP A 498 -3.81 5.77 -3.48
N GLN A 499 -3.16 4.69 -3.91
CA GLN A 499 -3.36 3.35 -3.39
C GLN A 499 -2.25 3.05 -2.38
N SER A 500 -2.51 3.39 -1.12
CA SER A 500 -1.68 2.92 -0.01
C SER A 500 -2.13 1.52 0.40
N GLY A 501 -1.21 0.56 0.47
CA GLY A 501 -1.48 -0.72 1.14
C GLY A 501 -1.77 -0.52 2.64
N LEU A 502 -2.07 -1.62 3.35
CA LEU A 502 -2.36 -1.61 4.79
C LEU A 502 -1.23 -1.02 5.65
N ALA A 503 0.01 -1.14 5.17
CA ALA A 503 1.17 -0.60 5.85
C ALA A 503 1.43 0.86 5.41
N GLN A 504 1.41 1.76 6.38
CA GLN A 504 1.80 3.17 6.19
C GLN A 504 3.28 3.33 5.78
N LYS A 505 4.15 2.39 6.15
CA LYS A 505 5.57 2.37 5.80
C LYS A 505 6.05 0.97 5.46
N GLY A 506 7.02 0.85 4.56
CA GLY A 506 7.64 -0.43 4.18
C GLY A 506 6.81 -1.28 3.23
N GLY A 507 5.49 -1.06 3.18
CA GLY A 507 4.59 -1.66 2.19
C GLY A 507 4.58 -0.95 0.84
N PRO A 508 3.97 -1.58 -0.18
CA PRO A 508 3.83 -1.02 -1.51
C PRO A 508 2.81 0.13 -1.51
N VAL A 509 3.14 1.21 -2.21
CA VAL A 509 2.26 2.34 -2.49
C VAL A 509 2.34 2.67 -3.96
N MET A 510 1.18 2.93 -4.56
CA MET A 510 1.08 3.41 -5.93
C MET A 510 0.26 4.68 -5.95
N SER A 511 0.71 5.67 -6.73
CA SER A 511 -0.09 6.86 -7.05
C SER A 511 -0.41 6.81 -8.54
N HIS A 512 -1.70 6.76 -8.86
CA HIS A 512 -2.21 6.86 -10.22
C HIS A 512 -2.52 8.32 -10.48
N VAL A 513 -1.88 8.90 -11.49
CA VAL A 513 -2.15 10.26 -11.95
C VAL A 513 -2.64 10.19 -13.38
N ARG A 514 -3.77 10.84 -13.66
CA ARG A 514 -4.28 11.02 -15.01
C ARG A 514 -4.38 12.49 -15.32
N LEU A 515 -3.84 12.89 -16.46
CA LEU A 515 -3.82 14.26 -16.93
C LEU A 515 -4.53 14.34 -18.30
N ALA A 516 -5.29 15.39 -18.53
CA ALA A 516 -5.92 15.65 -19.82
C ALA A 516 -6.03 17.17 -20.03
N GLU A 517 -6.28 17.61 -21.26
CA GLU A 517 -6.56 19.03 -21.54
C GLU A 517 -7.74 19.55 -20.69
N ARG A 518 -8.80 18.75 -20.50
CA ARG A 518 -9.98 19.14 -19.71
C ARG A 518 -10.35 18.06 -18.70
N GLN A 519 -10.90 18.48 -17.56
CA GLN A 519 -11.35 17.57 -16.50
C GLN A 519 -12.42 16.58 -16.99
N ALA A 520 -13.30 17.02 -17.91
CA ALA A 520 -14.39 16.19 -18.43
C ALA A 520 -13.91 14.98 -19.24
N ASP A 521 -12.68 15.01 -19.74
CA ASP A 521 -12.06 13.94 -20.53
C ASP A 521 -11.47 12.82 -19.65
N LEU A 522 -11.51 13.00 -18.31
CA LEU A 522 -11.06 12.01 -17.33
C LEU A 522 -12.26 11.29 -16.71
N HIS A 523 -12.43 10.01 -17.02
CA HIS A 523 -13.56 9.21 -16.55
C HIS A 523 -13.22 8.37 -15.32
N SER A 524 -12.23 7.46 -15.41
CA SER A 524 -11.78 6.66 -14.26
C SER A 524 -10.66 7.36 -13.47
N THR A 525 -10.60 7.08 -12.17
CA THR A 525 -9.53 7.58 -11.29
C THR A 525 -8.23 6.78 -11.41
N ARG A 526 -8.34 5.46 -11.64
CA ARG A 526 -7.18 4.58 -11.84
C ARG A 526 -6.70 4.63 -13.28
N VAL A 527 -5.38 4.52 -13.48
CA VAL A 527 -4.79 4.19 -14.79
C VAL A 527 -5.31 2.82 -15.23
N GLY A 528 -5.78 2.72 -16.47
CA GLY A 528 -6.36 1.51 -17.04
C GLY A 528 -5.35 0.38 -17.25
N THR A 529 -5.86 -0.79 -17.63
CA THR A 529 -5.03 -1.95 -17.99
C THR A 529 -4.25 -1.65 -19.27
N GLY A 530 -2.93 -1.76 -19.21
CA GLY A 530 -2.03 -1.48 -20.34
C GLY A 530 -2.04 -0.02 -20.83
N SER A 531 -2.55 0.93 -20.03
CA SER A 531 -2.77 2.31 -20.45
C SER A 531 -1.83 3.33 -19.79
N ALA A 532 -0.81 2.90 -19.06
CA ALA A 532 0.19 3.82 -18.53
C ALA A 532 1.08 4.33 -19.67
N ASP A 533 1.28 5.64 -19.76
CA ASP A 533 2.22 6.25 -20.70
C ASP A 533 3.59 6.44 -20.02
N LEU A 534 3.59 6.75 -18.72
CA LEU A 534 4.79 6.89 -17.90
C LEU A 534 4.69 6.07 -16.61
N VAL A 535 5.74 5.33 -16.29
CA VAL A 535 5.97 4.75 -14.96
C VAL A 535 7.17 5.41 -14.31
N ILE A 536 6.97 6.00 -13.13
CA ILE A 536 8.03 6.48 -12.24
C ILE A 536 8.20 5.44 -11.13
N GLY A 537 9.05 4.45 -11.39
CA GLY A 537 9.37 3.37 -10.46
C GLY A 537 10.36 3.83 -9.40
N CYS A 538 9.86 4.35 -8.27
CA CYS A 538 10.70 4.74 -7.14
C CYS A 538 11.24 3.53 -6.34
N ASP A 539 10.63 2.36 -6.52
CA ASP A 539 11.09 1.07 -5.99
C ASP A 539 10.90 -0.04 -7.03
N GLN A 540 11.96 -0.78 -7.33
CA GLN A 540 11.95 -1.80 -8.37
C GLN A 540 10.98 -2.96 -8.07
N ILE A 541 10.87 -3.41 -6.81
CA ILE A 541 9.98 -4.52 -6.42
C ILE A 541 8.51 -4.09 -6.59
N VAL A 542 8.14 -2.90 -6.11
CA VAL A 542 6.76 -2.39 -6.28
C VAL A 542 6.43 -2.18 -7.76
N THR A 543 7.40 -1.71 -8.54
CA THR A 543 7.24 -1.51 -9.99
C THR A 543 7.05 -2.85 -10.73
N ALA A 544 7.66 -3.93 -10.25
CA ALA A 544 7.48 -5.28 -10.77
C ALA A 544 6.26 -6.03 -10.19
N SER A 545 5.47 -5.40 -9.32
CA SER A 545 4.27 -6.03 -8.76
C SER A 545 3.22 -6.28 -9.83
N ARG A 546 2.39 -7.31 -9.64
CA ARG A 546 1.32 -7.69 -10.58
C ARG A 546 0.39 -6.51 -10.93
N ASP A 547 0.05 -5.67 -9.95
CA ASP A 547 -0.82 -4.51 -10.19
C ASP A 547 -0.11 -3.46 -11.05
N ALA A 548 1.14 -3.10 -10.75
CA ALA A 548 1.92 -2.18 -11.57
C ALA A 548 2.11 -2.70 -13.01
N LEU A 549 2.54 -3.96 -13.17
CA LEU A 549 2.72 -4.61 -14.47
C LEU A 549 1.43 -4.67 -15.30
N SER A 550 0.27 -4.75 -14.64
CA SER A 550 -1.04 -4.72 -15.31
C SER A 550 -1.35 -3.39 -15.99
N ARG A 551 -0.74 -2.29 -15.53
CA ARG A 551 -0.93 -0.93 -16.07
C ARG A 551 0.02 -0.63 -17.24
N MET A 552 1.12 -1.36 -17.33
CA MET A 552 2.13 -1.18 -18.38
C MET A 552 1.69 -1.81 -19.69
N GLY A 553 1.95 -1.15 -20.82
CA GLY A 553 1.68 -1.64 -22.16
C GLY A 553 2.95 -1.63 -23.00
N GLU A 554 3.21 -2.73 -23.71
CA GLU A 554 4.34 -2.84 -24.63
C GLU A 554 4.21 -1.79 -25.74
N GLY A 555 5.31 -1.06 -26.01
CA GLY A 555 5.33 0.00 -27.02
C GLY A 555 4.60 1.29 -26.64
N ARG A 556 3.90 1.32 -25.51
CA ARG A 556 3.20 2.51 -24.99
C ARG A 556 3.89 3.09 -23.76
N THR A 557 4.18 2.25 -22.78
CA THR A 557 4.70 2.69 -21.49
C THR A 557 6.20 2.93 -21.57
N TRP A 558 6.65 4.09 -21.13
CA TRP A 558 8.06 4.33 -20.78
C TRP A 558 8.24 4.30 -19.26
N ALA A 559 9.28 3.65 -18.77
CA ALA A 559 9.54 3.48 -17.34
C ALA A 559 10.95 3.94 -16.95
N ALA A 560 11.04 4.83 -15.94
CA ALA A 560 12.28 5.08 -15.20
C ALA A 560 12.18 4.35 -13.87
N VAL A 561 13.15 3.48 -13.56
CA VAL A 561 13.11 2.61 -12.38
C VAL A 561 14.36 2.77 -11.53
N ASN A 562 14.16 3.15 -10.28
CA ASN A 562 15.20 3.17 -9.27
C ASN A 562 15.63 1.73 -8.93
N SER A 563 16.88 1.40 -9.23
CA SER A 563 17.47 0.08 -9.01
C SER A 563 18.20 -0.06 -7.69
N SER A 564 18.12 0.94 -6.80
CA SER A 564 18.73 0.85 -5.47
C SER A 564 18.15 -0.32 -4.67
N THR A 565 18.99 -1.10 -4.01
CA THR A 565 18.61 -2.32 -3.28
C THR A 565 18.04 -2.01 -1.90
N ALA A 566 16.79 -1.59 -1.83
CA ALA A 566 16.08 -1.39 -0.57
C ALA A 566 15.52 -2.71 -0.03
N THR A 567 15.80 -3.03 1.24
CA THR A 567 15.33 -4.25 1.88
C THR A 567 13.82 -4.32 2.05
N THR A 568 13.30 -5.55 2.13
CA THR A 568 11.90 -5.86 2.40
C THR A 568 11.74 -6.46 3.80
N ALA A 569 10.48 -6.65 4.23
CA ALA A 569 10.18 -7.37 5.47
C ALA A 569 10.66 -8.83 5.47
N ALA A 570 10.91 -9.44 4.30
CA ALA A 570 11.44 -10.79 4.18
C ALA A 570 12.79 -10.92 4.89
N PHE A 571 13.64 -9.89 4.80
CA PHE A 571 14.94 -9.86 5.47
C PHE A 571 14.88 -9.96 7.00
N VAL A 572 13.77 -9.50 7.60
CA VAL A 572 13.54 -9.60 9.06
C VAL A 572 13.43 -11.08 9.47
N LYS A 573 12.86 -11.93 8.61
CA LYS A 573 12.68 -13.37 8.84
C LYS A 573 13.81 -14.23 8.25
N ASN A 574 14.42 -13.77 7.15
CA ASN A 574 15.44 -14.49 6.41
C ASN A 574 16.73 -13.64 6.32
N PRO A 575 17.73 -13.90 7.19
CA PRO A 575 19.06 -13.28 7.14
C PRO A 575 19.74 -13.26 5.77
N ASP A 576 19.52 -14.32 5.00
CA ASP A 576 20.20 -14.56 3.72
C ASP A 576 19.38 -14.10 2.52
N TRP A 577 18.23 -13.46 2.76
CA TRP A 577 17.37 -12.93 1.71
C TRP A 577 18.14 -12.09 0.70
N GLN A 578 17.88 -12.30 -0.58
CA GLN A 578 18.51 -11.58 -1.67
C GLN A 578 17.49 -10.72 -2.40
N PHE A 579 17.92 -9.52 -2.78
CA PHE A 579 17.09 -8.62 -3.56
C PHE A 579 16.84 -9.22 -4.95
N PRO A 580 15.58 -9.41 -5.39
CA PRO A 580 15.23 -10.08 -6.64
C PRO A 580 15.38 -9.14 -7.86
N ALA A 581 16.58 -8.55 -8.02
CA ALA A 581 16.85 -7.53 -9.04
C ALA A 581 16.57 -8.03 -10.46
N GLU A 582 17.20 -9.14 -10.89
CA GLU A 582 17.08 -9.64 -12.26
C GLU A 582 15.65 -10.08 -12.60
N GLY A 583 14.97 -10.78 -11.68
CA GLY A 583 13.57 -11.18 -11.88
C GLY A 583 12.64 -9.98 -12.02
N SER A 584 12.78 -8.99 -11.14
CA SER A 584 11.98 -7.76 -11.18
C SER A 584 12.26 -6.95 -12.45
N ARG A 585 13.53 -6.86 -12.85
CA ARG A 585 13.97 -6.18 -14.06
C ARG A 585 13.36 -6.82 -15.31
N GLY A 586 13.49 -8.14 -15.44
CA GLY A 586 12.96 -8.88 -16.58
C GLY A 586 11.44 -8.72 -16.74
N ALA A 587 10.69 -8.74 -15.63
CA ALA A 587 9.24 -8.54 -15.67
C ALA A 587 8.83 -7.13 -16.15
N ILE A 588 9.53 -6.10 -15.70
CA ILE A 588 9.29 -4.71 -16.12
C ILE A 588 9.66 -4.52 -17.60
N GLU A 589 10.82 -5.03 -18.02
CA GLU A 589 11.27 -4.99 -19.42
C GLU A 589 10.29 -5.72 -20.36
N GLN A 590 9.75 -6.87 -19.93
CA GLN A 590 8.73 -7.58 -20.69
C GLN A 590 7.43 -6.78 -20.81
N ALA A 591 7.03 -6.06 -19.76
CA ALA A 591 5.76 -5.35 -19.73
C ALA A 591 5.77 -4.03 -20.53
N CYS A 592 6.91 -3.36 -20.65
CA CYS A 592 7.06 -2.09 -21.39
C CYS A 592 7.73 -2.25 -22.78
N GLY A 593 8.50 -3.32 -22.95
CA GLY A 593 9.51 -3.48 -24.00
C GLY A 593 10.87 -2.93 -23.57
N LYS A 594 11.95 -3.69 -23.82
CA LYS A 594 13.32 -3.39 -23.34
C LYS A 594 13.81 -1.97 -23.69
N ALA A 595 13.46 -1.47 -24.87
CA ALA A 595 13.88 -0.13 -25.31
C ALA A 595 13.19 1.03 -24.56
N ASN A 596 12.13 0.74 -23.81
CA ASN A 596 11.31 1.74 -23.11
C ASN A 596 11.55 1.76 -21.60
N VAL A 597 12.60 1.09 -21.10
CA VAL A 597 12.90 1.02 -19.67
C VAL A 597 14.31 1.52 -19.39
N GLU A 598 14.45 2.42 -18.43
CA GLU A 598 15.73 2.91 -17.94
C GLU A 598 15.87 2.61 -16.44
N PHE A 599 16.94 1.91 -16.06
CA PHE A 599 17.28 1.63 -14.67
C PHE A 599 18.42 2.54 -14.21
N LEU A 600 18.29 3.12 -13.02
CA LEU A 600 19.32 3.95 -12.41
C LEU A 600 19.34 3.80 -10.88
N ASP A 601 20.51 3.88 -10.26
CA ASP A 601 20.65 3.88 -8.80
C ASP A 601 20.34 5.27 -8.21
N ALA A 602 19.11 5.73 -8.41
CA ALA A 602 18.66 7.03 -7.92
C ALA A 602 18.67 7.11 -6.38
N GLY A 603 18.47 5.98 -5.69
CA GLY A 603 18.59 5.85 -4.24
C GLY A 603 19.95 6.32 -3.73
N SER A 604 21.01 5.68 -4.21
CA SER A 604 22.37 5.98 -3.75
C SER A 604 22.85 7.35 -4.23
N ILE A 605 22.54 7.74 -5.48
CA ILE A 605 22.91 9.04 -6.03
C ILE A 605 22.27 10.18 -5.23
N ALA A 606 20.95 10.12 -5.00
CA ALA A 606 20.24 11.17 -4.28
C ALA A 606 20.72 11.27 -2.82
N THR A 607 20.97 10.13 -2.16
CA THR A 607 21.50 10.09 -0.79
C THR A 607 22.88 10.73 -0.71
N ALA A 608 23.77 10.46 -1.67
CA ALA A 608 25.11 11.02 -1.67
C ALA A 608 25.13 12.55 -1.93
N LEU A 609 24.23 13.04 -2.80
CA LEU A 609 24.13 14.46 -3.13
C LEU A 609 23.42 15.29 -2.04
N LEU A 610 22.33 14.75 -1.47
CA LEU A 610 21.39 15.50 -0.64
C LEU A 610 21.38 15.05 0.83
N GLY A 611 22.07 13.95 1.14
CA GLY A 611 22.24 13.42 2.50
C GLY A 611 21.07 12.56 3.01
N ASP A 612 20.01 12.35 2.22
CA ASP A 612 18.82 11.60 2.60
C ASP A 612 18.18 10.89 1.39
N ALA A 613 17.86 9.60 1.55
CA ALA A 613 17.20 8.77 0.55
C ALA A 613 15.75 9.23 0.25
N ILE A 614 15.13 10.06 1.09
CA ILE A 614 13.81 10.63 0.81
C ILE A 614 13.81 11.51 -0.46
N ALA A 615 14.96 12.01 -0.89
CA ALA A 615 15.09 12.78 -2.13
C ALA A 615 14.82 11.97 -3.40
N THR A 616 14.93 10.64 -3.34
CA THR A 616 14.91 9.76 -4.53
C THR A 616 13.66 9.93 -5.37
N ASN A 617 12.47 10.01 -4.78
CA ASN A 617 11.23 10.08 -5.57
C ASN A 617 11.12 11.39 -6.35
N MET A 618 11.54 12.52 -5.74
CA MET A 618 11.57 13.83 -6.40
C MET A 618 12.67 13.90 -7.47
N PHE A 619 13.81 13.26 -7.21
CA PHE A 619 14.88 13.07 -8.19
C PHE A 619 14.38 12.27 -9.40
N MET A 620 13.65 11.18 -9.19
CA MET A 620 13.06 10.38 -10.26
C MET A 620 12.06 11.17 -11.11
N LEU A 621 11.26 12.06 -10.50
CA LEU A 621 10.39 12.98 -11.23
C LEU A 621 11.20 13.94 -12.13
N GLY A 622 12.28 14.52 -11.59
CA GLY A 622 13.18 15.38 -12.35
C GLY A 622 13.84 14.67 -13.53
N TYR A 623 14.26 13.43 -13.30
CA TYR A 623 14.84 12.57 -14.34
C TYR A 623 13.84 12.31 -15.48
N ALA A 624 12.62 11.87 -15.15
CA ALA A 624 11.56 11.62 -16.13
C ALA A 624 11.15 12.91 -16.88
N PHE A 625 11.13 14.06 -16.20
CA PHE A 625 10.89 15.36 -16.83
C PHE A 625 11.97 15.66 -17.87
N GLN A 626 13.25 15.57 -17.51
CA GLN A 626 14.35 15.88 -18.42
C GLN A 626 14.42 14.92 -19.63
N LYS A 627 13.95 13.69 -19.48
CA LYS A 627 13.77 12.73 -20.58
C LYS A 627 12.59 13.04 -21.51
N GLY A 628 11.85 14.12 -21.26
CA GLY A 628 10.70 14.54 -22.06
C GLY A 628 9.49 13.62 -21.93
N ARG A 629 9.30 13.00 -20.75
CA ARG A 629 8.21 12.04 -20.51
C ARG A 629 7.09 12.57 -19.61
N VAL A 630 7.28 13.73 -19.00
CA VAL A 630 6.28 14.37 -18.12
C VAL A 630 5.53 15.46 -18.90
N PRO A 631 4.19 15.40 -19.03
CA PRO A 631 3.41 16.30 -19.89
C PRO A 631 3.05 17.65 -19.22
N LEU A 632 3.99 18.23 -18.48
CA LEU A 632 3.84 19.47 -17.72
C LEU A 632 5.08 20.33 -17.88
N ARG A 633 4.94 21.64 -17.72
CA ARG A 633 6.04 22.61 -17.81
C ARG A 633 6.86 22.62 -16.51
N GLU A 634 8.15 22.88 -16.65
CA GLU A 634 9.07 23.03 -15.51
C GLU A 634 8.57 24.07 -14.51
N ALA A 635 8.13 25.24 -15.00
CA ALA A 635 7.67 26.33 -14.15
C ALA A 635 6.47 25.90 -13.26
N SER A 636 5.55 25.12 -13.82
CA SER A 636 4.39 24.60 -13.10
C SER A 636 4.78 23.57 -12.05
N LEU A 637 5.72 22.68 -12.35
CA LEU A 637 6.28 21.70 -11.40
C LEU A 637 7.00 22.42 -10.24
N MET A 638 7.85 23.39 -10.56
CA MET A 638 8.56 24.20 -9.56
C MET A 638 7.58 24.99 -8.70
N LYS A 639 6.50 25.53 -9.28
CA LYS A 639 5.45 26.23 -8.54
C LYS A 639 4.66 25.28 -7.64
N ALA A 640 4.33 24.07 -8.11
CA ALA A 640 3.65 23.06 -7.31
C ALA A 640 4.50 22.63 -6.10
N ILE A 641 5.82 22.52 -6.26
CA ILE A 641 6.74 22.27 -5.13
C ILE A 641 6.70 23.41 -4.10
N GLU A 642 6.63 24.67 -4.54
CA GLU A 642 6.46 25.81 -3.62
C GLU A 642 5.14 25.76 -2.87
N LEU A 643 4.03 25.52 -3.58
CA LEU A 643 2.69 25.49 -3.02
C LEU A 643 2.49 24.32 -2.05
N ASN A 644 3.21 23.21 -2.23
CA ASN A 644 3.21 22.10 -1.28
C ASN A 644 3.76 22.50 0.10
N GLY A 645 4.66 23.49 0.17
CA GLY A 645 5.13 24.09 1.43
C GLY A 645 6.07 23.24 2.28
N VAL A 646 6.29 21.96 1.94
CA VAL A 646 7.15 21.06 2.73
C VAL A 646 8.56 21.00 2.15
N SER A 647 9.56 21.40 2.95
CA SER A 647 10.98 21.32 2.60
C SER A 647 11.30 21.84 1.18
N VAL A 648 10.71 22.97 0.81
CA VAL A 648 10.67 23.47 -0.58
C VAL A 648 12.06 23.50 -1.24
N ALA A 649 13.06 24.07 -0.59
CA ALA A 649 14.42 24.17 -1.14
C ALA A 649 15.05 22.79 -1.40
N PHE A 650 14.81 21.82 -0.51
CA PHE A 650 15.30 20.45 -0.64
C PHE A 650 14.62 19.73 -1.82
N ASN A 651 13.30 19.85 -1.96
CA ASN A 651 12.57 19.21 -3.06
C ASN A 651 12.92 19.83 -4.42
N LYS A 652 13.10 21.16 -4.49
CA LYS A 652 13.61 21.82 -5.70
C LYS A 652 15.01 21.33 -6.09
N ALA A 653 15.91 21.20 -5.11
CA ALA A 653 17.25 20.67 -5.34
C ALA A 653 17.21 19.22 -5.83
N ALA A 654 16.39 18.37 -5.22
CA ALA A 654 16.20 16.97 -5.64
C ALA A 654 15.69 16.87 -7.08
N PHE A 655 14.66 17.65 -7.44
CA PHE A 655 14.12 17.71 -8.80
C PHE A 655 15.18 18.14 -9.81
N ASN A 656 15.94 19.20 -9.51
CA ASN A 656 16.98 19.71 -10.41
C ASN A 656 18.16 18.74 -10.56
N TRP A 657 18.59 18.06 -9.50
CA TRP A 657 19.61 17.00 -9.62
C TRP A 657 19.11 15.82 -10.45
N GLY A 658 17.84 15.46 -10.29
CA GLY A 658 17.17 14.47 -11.14
C GLY A 658 17.22 14.86 -12.61
N ARG A 659 16.93 16.13 -12.92
CA ARG A 659 17.06 16.65 -14.27
C ARG A 659 18.48 16.59 -14.80
N SER A 660 19.46 17.03 -14.02
CA SER A 660 20.87 16.94 -14.42
C SER A 660 21.26 15.49 -14.76
N ALA A 661 20.77 14.51 -14.00
CA ALA A 661 21.01 13.09 -14.28
C ALA A 661 20.26 12.59 -15.54
N GLY A 662 19.08 13.14 -15.84
CA GLY A 662 18.36 12.86 -17.08
C GLY A 662 19.07 13.40 -18.33
N HIS A 663 19.90 14.43 -18.16
CA HIS A 663 20.75 14.99 -19.22
C HIS A 663 22.11 14.28 -19.32
N ASP A 664 22.82 14.12 -18.20
CA ASP A 664 24.13 13.44 -18.12
C ASP A 664 24.24 12.64 -16.81
N LEU A 665 23.78 11.39 -16.85
CA LEU A 665 23.83 10.49 -15.69
C LEU A 665 25.27 10.18 -15.26
N ALA A 666 26.21 10.08 -16.22
CA ALA A 666 27.59 9.71 -15.93
C ALA A 666 28.31 10.81 -15.13
N ALA A 667 28.14 12.08 -15.53
CA ALA A 667 28.70 13.22 -14.80
C ALA A 667 28.12 13.35 -13.38
N VAL A 668 26.79 13.21 -13.24
CA VAL A 668 26.14 13.27 -11.93
C VAL A 668 26.61 12.12 -11.03
N SER A 669 26.70 10.90 -11.57
CA SER A 669 27.16 9.73 -10.80
C SER A 669 28.60 9.92 -10.30
N LYS A 670 29.49 10.44 -11.15
CA LYS A 670 30.88 10.77 -10.78
C LYS A 670 30.96 11.86 -9.70
N SER A 671 30.04 12.82 -9.70
CA SER A 671 29.96 13.90 -8.70
C SER A 671 29.40 13.41 -7.37
N ALA A 672 28.34 12.59 -7.41
CA ALA A 672 27.66 12.04 -6.24
C ALA A 672 28.54 11.02 -5.51
N MET A 673 29.16 10.13 -6.29
CA MET A 673 30.04 9.07 -5.82
C MET A 673 31.41 9.31 -6.45
N PRO A 674 32.20 10.27 -5.95
CA PRO A 674 33.57 10.43 -6.42
C PRO A 674 34.22 9.07 -6.31
N ALA A 675 34.75 8.57 -7.42
CA ALA A 675 35.37 7.26 -7.49
C ALA A 675 36.22 7.09 -6.23
N LYS A 676 35.85 6.13 -5.36
CA LYS A 676 36.82 5.56 -4.44
C LYS A 676 38.02 5.31 -5.34
N VAL A 677 39.18 5.89 -5.00
CA VAL A 677 40.43 5.60 -5.69
C VAL A 677 40.37 4.13 -6.01
N ILE A 678 40.26 3.78 -7.30
CA ILE A 678 40.48 2.42 -7.71
C ILE A 678 41.98 2.28 -7.47
N GLU A 679 42.35 2.03 -6.22
CA GLU A 679 43.46 1.13 -6.01
C GLU A 679 43.08 -0.04 -6.88
N PHE A 680 43.87 -0.29 -7.92
CA PHE A 680 43.92 -1.59 -8.54
C PHE A 680 44.31 -2.57 -7.43
N LYS A 681 43.38 -2.88 -6.52
CA LYS A 681 43.43 -4.12 -5.77
C LYS A 681 43.32 -5.16 -6.88
N ARG A 682 44.48 -5.72 -7.23
CA ARG A 682 44.56 -7.06 -7.84
C ARG A 682 43.40 -7.87 -7.27
N MET A 683 42.69 -8.65 -8.11
CA MET A 683 41.78 -9.67 -7.59
C MET A 683 42.48 -10.33 -6.42
N GLN A 684 41.90 -10.19 -5.22
CA GLN A 684 42.56 -10.66 -4.01
C GLN A 684 42.83 -12.14 -4.23
N THR A 685 44.11 -12.48 -4.28
CA THR A 685 44.50 -13.89 -4.32
C THR A 685 44.06 -14.53 -3.01
N LEU A 686 43.94 -15.86 -3.00
CA LEU A 686 43.69 -16.57 -1.74
C LEU A 686 44.72 -16.14 -0.67
N ASP A 687 45.97 -15.94 -1.08
CA ASP A 687 47.07 -15.49 -0.21
C ASP A 687 46.84 -14.08 0.35
N ASP A 688 46.31 -13.14 -0.44
CA ASP A 688 45.97 -11.79 0.03
C ASP A 688 44.85 -11.83 1.08
N VAL A 689 43.84 -12.69 0.87
CA VAL A 689 42.76 -12.90 1.83
C VAL A 689 43.32 -13.52 3.10
N VAL A 690 44.09 -14.60 3.00
CA VAL A 690 44.69 -15.29 4.15
C VAL A 690 45.58 -14.32 4.93
N LYS A 691 46.48 -13.60 4.26
CA LYS A 691 47.35 -12.60 4.90
C LYS A 691 46.53 -11.55 5.63
N ARG A 692 45.49 -11.00 5.00
CA ARG A 692 44.63 -9.99 5.62
C ARG A 692 43.86 -10.55 6.82
N ARG A 693 43.40 -11.80 6.74
CA ARG A 693 42.71 -12.48 7.85
C ARG A 693 43.65 -12.75 9.01
N VAL A 694 44.90 -13.16 8.74
CA VAL A 694 45.97 -13.33 9.74
C VAL A 694 46.26 -11.99 10.41
N GLU A 695 46.47 -10.91 9.66
CA GLU A 695 46.70 -9.57 10.21
C GLU A 695 45.55 -9.12 11.12
N LEU A 696 44.30 -9.37 10.70
CA LEU A 696 43.11 -9.03 11.50
C LEU A 696 43.01 -9.87 12.78
N LEU A 697 43.25 -11.18 12.70
CA LEU A 697 43.25 -12.07 13.88
C LEU A 697 44.37 -11.69 14.85
N THR A 698 45.58 -11.45 14.34
CA THR A 698 46.72 -11.01 15.14
C THR A 698 46.48 -9.68 15.84
N ALA A 699 45.82 -8.74 15.17
CA ALA A 699 45.47 -7.47 15.78
C ALA A 699 44.31 -7.58 16.81
N TYR A 700 43.42 -8.54 16.64
CA TYR A 700 42.27 -8.75 17.54
C TYR A 700 42.66 -9.53 18.82
N GLN A 701 43.48 -10.56 18.68
CA GLN A 701 43.91 -11.42 19.79
C GLN A 701 45.44 -11.40 19.92
N ASP A 702 46.14 -12.22 19.16
CA ASP A 702 47.61 -12.27 19.07
C ASP A 702 48.05 -13.12 17.85
N ALA A 703 49.36 -13.21 17.62
CA ALA A 703 49.93 -13.91 16.47
C ALA A 703 50.04 -15.44 16.64
N ALA A 704 49.66 -15.99 17.80
CA ALA A 704 49.96 -17.36 18.21
C ALA A 704 49.02 -18.41 17.62
#